data_AF-A0A5J6WL51-F1
#
_entry.id   AF-A0A5J6WL51-F1
#
_cell.length_a   1.000
_cell.length_b   1.000
_cell.length_c   1.000
_cell.angle_alpha   90.00
_cell.angle_beta   90.00
_cell.angle_gamma   90.00
#
_symmetry.space_group_name_H-M   'P 1'
#
loop_
_entity.id
_entity.type
_entity.pdbx_description
1 polymer ?
#
loop_
_entity_poly.entity_id
_entity_poly.type
_entity_poly.pdbx_seq_one_letter_code
_entity_poly.pdbx_strand_id
1 'polypeptide(L)'
;MLAGLLRGVIIAIIGVNSVFAETLLLNQQAVLCVGENSSISQLQGQGKRSPVVKSTNRSDKIFTVQGQVTRLKRGHEPGFFMQQIATPELMLDNIPERVSTSTAESMPASIQQSALASTGIFVSTEILADITLNSRVCVTGVVEEHYGLTRLRPTSHTKTMQTGSVKTVASNITPTDIIAATADAHFSDTLERYEGMKVRVAGITDMRVTKPLYYERRWRRYNIILSHQQINIHPNTTAFPASIAADALALNNKQRRLYVQLGSGLSVPSNLDYMRVNDRVTGIVGVLTFSYGEFRLLVDNGLAQARFLHHIDGHSDRYRHDKHLHNSDRQQLAVRDNNDLRIASFNLLNYFNRAAGGVSNPLRQNRGAKTLSALHKQERQLRDTLLALDADFIGLMEVENNGFGQNSAIVRLLGLVNQEITDPSQHYALVKPDKADLHQGYYLGTGAISVAGFYRPTKLKLVNTRVIQLPVQRRKLGNKLSKAYHRPALTPTFIRMDSADKNNKLTISVNHFKSKGSKCVEDKRRATLLKKLKNQRKNSPELLRAWQKAKRTLAQDRQGHCAQFRTTAASILGQALATVPGSKIILGDLNSYPKEDPLLVLTDYEPARYSYYKITHSEHNYVGKTLLSQHTDTGFGYYDPFDNQPDVNWTYSFKALGRLDYILLSPDLVSNLVKHKVWHINAAESDLVNHAKSLKSKRELAKNDVNVGDKSHVSVVYSSSDHEPLFIDLK
;
A
#
# COMPACT_ATOMS: atom_id res chain seq x y z
N MET A 1 40.08 7.65 -84.79
CA MET A 1 38.88 7.73 -83.92
C MET A 1 38.78 6.63 -82.85
N LEU A 2 39.54 5.52 -82.90
CA LEU A 2 39.46 4.46 -81.88
C LEU A 2 40.20 4.74 -80.55
N ALA A 3 41.21 5.63 -80.54
CA ALA A 3 42.02 5.91 -79.36
C ALA A 3 41.37 6.91 -78.36
N GLY A 4 40.39 7.69 -78.80
CA GLY A 4 39.67 8.66 -77.95
C GLY A 4 38.55 8.01 -77.11
N LEU A 5 37.92 6.96 -77.63
CA LEU A 5 36.85 6.24 -76.93
C LEU A 5 37.36 5.35 -75.78
N LEU A 6 38.58 4.80 -75.88
CA LEU A 6 39.15 3.98 -74.81
C LEU A 6 39.55 4.79 -73.56
N ARG A 7 39.99 6.04 -73.71
CA ARG A 7 40.33 6.92 -72.57
C ARG A 7 39.11 7.40 -71.80
N GLY A 8 37.98 7.63 -72.48
CA GLY A 8 36.72 8.04 -71.83
C GLY A 8 36.10 6.92 -70.98
N VAL A 9 36.18 5.67 -71.45
CA VAL A 9 35.62 4.50 -70.74
C VAL A 9 36.45 4.11 -69.53
N ILE A 10 37.78 4.22 -69.60
CA ILE A 10 38.67 3.90 -68.46
C ILE A 10 38.55 4.95 -67.34
N ILE A 11 38.40 6.23 -67.66
CA ILE A 11 38.20 7.30 -66.64
C ILE A 11 36.82 7.18 -65.98
N ALA A 12 35.78 6.78 -66.72
CA ALA A 12 34.46 6.52 -66.15
C ALA A 12 34.43 5.27 -65.24
N ILE A 13 35.14 4.19 -65.59
CA ILE A 13 35.19 2.97 -64.77
C ILE A 13 36.02 3.18 -63.49
N ILE A 14 37.06 4.00 -63.52
CA ILE A 14 37.86 4.34 -62.33
C ILE A 14 37.07 5.29 -61.41
N GLY A 15 36.36 6.27 -61.95
CA GLY A 15 35.52 7.22 -61.18
C GLY A 15 34.27 6.58 -60.56
N VAL A 16 33.68 5.57 -61.19
CA VAL A 16 32.56 4.82 -60.63
C VAL A 16 33.05 3.85 -59.54
N ASN A 17 34.21 3.18 -59.72
CA ASN A 17 34.76 2.31 -58.68
C ASN A 17 35.27 3.08 -57.45
N SER A 18 35.77 4.31 -57.58
CA SER A 18 36.18 5.12 -56.43
C SER A 18 34.99 5.65 -55.62
N VAL A 19 33.90 6.05 -56.30
CA VAL A 19 32.67 6.50 -55.62
C VAL A 19 31.93 5.32 -54.97
N PHE A 20 31.91 4.14 -55.59
CA PHE A 20 31.37 2.92 -54.99
C PHE A 20 32.28 2.34 -53.88
N ALA A 21 33.60 2.47 -54.00
CA ALA A 21 34.53 2.08 -52.92
C ALA A 21 34.43 3.03 -51.72
N GLU A 22 34.31 4.35 -51.93
CA GLU A 22 34.07 5.31 -50.84
C GLU A 22 32.68 5.11 -50.21
N THR A 23 31.62 4.79 -50.97
CA THR A 23 30.31 4.44 -50.37
C THR A 23 30.26 3.07 -49.70
N LEU A 24 31.08 2.08 -50.11
CA LEU A 24 31.25 0.82 -49.37
C LEU A 24 32.15 0.98 -48.13
N LEU A 25 33.19 1.83 -48.18
CA LEU A 25 34.08 2.13 -47.05
C LEU A 25 33.42 3.03 -46.00
N LEU A 26 32.54 3.97 -46.40
CA LEU A 26 31.76 4.79 -45.46
C LEU A 26 30.62 3.99 -44.76
N ASN A 27 30.11 2.92 -45.38
CA ASN A 27 29.07 2.06 -44.77
C ASN A 27 29.63 0.91 -43.90
N GLN A 28 30.95 0.81 -43.73
CA GLN A 28 31.60 -0.22 -42.89
C GLN A 28 32.54 0.36 -41.83
N GLN A 29 32.41 1.65 -41.47
CA GLN A 29 33.13 2.14 -40.30
C GLN A 29 32.52 1.56 -39.03
N ALA A 30 33.14 0.48 -38.54
CA ALA A 30 32.91 -0.03 -37.20
C ALA A 30 33.05 1.13 -36.21
N VAL A 31 31.99 1.43 -35.48
CA VAL A 31 32.02 2.46 -34.44
C VAL A 31 32.99 2.02 -33.35
N LEU A 32 34.23 2.51 -33.42
CA LEU A 32 35.26 2.24 -32.42
C LEU A 32 34.93 3.03 -31.14
N CYS A 33 34.89 2.31 -30.02
CA CYS A 33 34.84 2.91 -28.68
C CYS A 33 36.23 3.32 -28.25
N VAL A 34 36.51 4.61 -28.37
CA VAL A 34 37.83 5.21 -28.11
C VAL A 34 37.77 6.01 -26.81
N GLY A 35 38.60 5.66 -25.82
CA GLY A 35 38.72 6.34 -24.52
C GLY A 35 39.23 5.43 -23.39
N GLU A 36 39.21 5.91 -22.13
CA GLU A 36 39.47 5.06 -20.94
C GLU A 36 38.33 4.03 -20.84
N ASN A 37 38.57 2.83 -21.37
CA ASN A 37 37.58 1.77 -21.43
C ASN A 37 37.34 1.18 -20.05
N SER A 38 36.08 1.11 -19.64
CA SER A 38 35.67 0.48 -18.40
C SER A 38 34.43 -0.38 -18.62
N SER A 39 34.27 -1.41 -17.81
CA SER A 39 33.02 -2.18 -17.74
C SER A 39 31.98 -1.43 -16.92
N ILE A 40 30.69 -1.65 -17.21
CA ILE A 40 29.62 -1.07 -16.39
C ILE A 40 29.73 -1.57 -14.94
N SER A 41 30.10 -2.84 -14.74
CA SER A 41 30.38 -3.39 -13.40
C SER A 41 31.46 -2.64 -12.64
N GLN A 42 32.53 -2.20 -13.30
CA GLN A 42 33.55 -1.36 -12.65
C GLN A 42 33.01 0.02 -12.30
N LEU A 43 32.16 0.61 -13.17
CA LEU A 43 31.50 1.89 -12.92
C LEU A 43 30.35 1.81 -11.90
N GLN A 44 29.84 0.63 -11.61
CA GLN A 44 28.84 0.37 -10.57
C GLN A 44 29.53 -0.01 -9.24
N GLY A 45 30.68 -0.69 -9.26
CA GLY A 45 31.36 -1.08 -8.02
C GLY A 45 30.51 -1.98 -7.12
N GLN A 46 30.88 -2.08 -5.85
CA GLN A 46 30.22 -2.95 -4.88
C GLN A 46 29.86 -2.22 -3.58
N GLY A 47 28.95 -2.81 -2.80
CA GLY A 47 28.63 -2.42 -1.43
C GLY A 47 27.19 -1.96 -1.28
N LYS A 48 26.90 -1.27 -0.17
CA LYS A 48 25.57 -0.72 0.13
C LYS A 48 25.14 0.42 -0.80
N ARG A 49 26.04 0.82 -1.70
CA ARG A 49 25.85 1.86 -2.70
C ARG A 49 26.87 1.68 -3.80
N SER A 50 26.38 1.58 -5.03
CA SER A 50 27.17 1.61 -6.25
C SER A 50 27.84 2.99 -6.41
N PRO A 51 29.00 3.05 -7.08
CA PRO A 51 30.21 3.52 -6.46
C PRO A 51 30.10 4.98 -6.03
N VAL A 52 30.55 5.15 -4.79
CA VAL A 52 30.79 6.44 -4.18
C VAL A 52 31.92 7.13 -4.93
N VAL A 53 31.56 8.10 -5.78
CA VAL A 53 32.51 9.12 -6.19
C VAL A 53 33.03 9.81 -4.92
N LYS A 54 34.34 9.68 -4.64
CA LYS A 54 34.97 9.89 -3.33
C LYS A 54 34.76 11.27 -2.67
N SER A 55 34.25 12.30 -3.38
CA SER A 55 34.08 13.65 -2.79
C SER A 55 33.00 14.56 -3.41
N THR A 56 32.66 14.45 -4.70
CA THR A 56 31.87 15.48 -5.44
C THR A 56 30.56 14.98 -6.07
N ASN A 57 30.10 13.76 -5.75
CA ASN A 57 29.00 13.06 -6.45
C ASN A 57 29.23 12.90 -7.97
N ARG A 58 30.42 13.19 -8.50
CA ARG A 58 30.74 13.09 -9.93
C ARG A 58 32.23 12.78 -10.15
N SER A 59 32.56 11.85 -11.04
CA SER A 59 33.95 11.49 -11.34
C SER A 59 34.73 12.63 -11.99
N ASP A 60 36.01 12.75 -11.60
CA ASP A 60 36.98 13.63 -12.28
C ASP A 60 37.50 13.01 -13.59
N LYS A 61 37.27 11.71 -13.78
CA LYS A 61 37.59 10.94 -14.98
C LYS A 61 36.40 10.84 -15.94
N ILE A 62 36.72 10.65 -17.22
CA ILE A 62 35.77 10.35 -18.29
C ILE A 62 35.97 8.89 -18.69
N PHE A 63 34.88 8.13 -18.69
CA PHE A 63 34.88 6.71 -19.03
C PHE A 63 34.19 6.48 -20.36
N THR A 64 34.65 5.49 -21.11
CA THR A 64 33.96 4.97 -22.28
C THR A 64 33.45 3.57 -22.01
N VAL A 65 32.15 3.38 -22.17
CA VAL A 65 31.47 2.09 -21.92
C VAL A 65 30.62 1.65 -23.09
N GLN A 66 30.60 0.33 -23.28
CA GLN A 66 29.73 -0.34 -24.24
C GLN A 66 28.61 -1.10 -23.53
N GLY A 67 27.46 -1.19 -24.19
CA GLY A 67 26.35 -1.99 -23.70
C GLY A 67 25.17 -1.99 -24.65
N GLN A 68 24.15 -2.77 -24.30
CA GLN A 68 22.90 -2.85 -25.06
C GLN A 68 21.83 -2.02 -24.35
N VAL A 69 21.07 -1.23 -25.10
CA VAL A 69 19.95 -0.44 -24.58
C VAL A 69 18.83 -1.37 -24.11
N THR A 70 18.50 -1.33 -22.82
CA THR A 70 17.46 -2.19 -22.22
C THR A 70 16.14 -1.46 -21.99
N ARG A 71 16.15 -0.13 -21.90
CA ARG A 71 14.93 0.68 -21.76
C ARG A 71 15.16 2.15 -22.11
N LEU A 72 14.21 2.77 -22.80
CA LEU A 72 14.18 4.22 -23.01
C LEU A 72 13.36 4.93 -21.91
N LYS A 73 13.81 6.10 -21.47
CA LYS A 73 13.10 6.98 -20.53
C LYS A 73 12.88 8.34 -21.17
N ARG A 74 11.62 8.66 -21.46
CA ARG A 74 11.21 9.95 -22.02
C ARG A 74 10.55 10.83 -20.95
N GLY A 75 10.57 12.15 -21.13
CA GLY A 75 9.97 13.12 -20.22
C GLY A 75 10.97 13.67 -19.19
N HIS A 76 10.57 13.79 -17.92
CA HIS A 76 11.43 14.36 -16.87
C HIS A 76 12.69 13.50 -16.66
N GLU A 77 13.86 14.13 -16.77
CA GLU A 77 15.18 13.47 -16.79
C GLU A 77 15.25 12.38 -17.87
N PRO A 78 15.27 12.78 -19.15
CA PRO A 78 15.31 11.85 -20.27
C PRO A 78 16.63 11.09 -20.31
N GLY A 79 16.61 9.93 -20.95
CA GLY A 79 17.78 9.08 -21.10
C GLY A 79 17.40 7.65 -21.47
N PHE A 80 18.34 6.74 -21.25
CA PHE A 80 18.12 5.32 -21.48
C PHE A 80 18.91 4.48 -20.48
N PHE A 81 18.41 3.28 -20.19
CA PHE A 81 19.15 2.27 -19.47
C PHE A 81 19.89 1.40 -20.48
N MET A 82 21.11 1.03 -20.15
CA MET A 82 21.90 0.07 -20.91
C MET A 82 22.53 -0.95 -19.96
N GLN A 83 22.81 -2.14 -20.48
CA GLN A 83 23.44 -3.20 -19.70
C GLN A 83 24.60 -3.82 -20.48
N GLN A 84 25.63 -4.23 -19.75
CA GLN A 84 26.84 -4.80 -20.29
C GLN A 84 26.52 -6.08 -21.06
N ILE A 85 27.15 -6.21 -22.23
CA ILE A 85 27.11 -7.42 -23.04
C ILE A 85 28.38 -8.19 -22.69
N ALA A 86 28.27 -9.50 -22.42
CA ALA A 86 29.46 -10.33 -22.28
C ALA A 86 30.25 -10.27 -23.59
N THR A 87 31.48 -9.76 -23.56
CA THR A 87 32.40 -9.85 -24.69
C THR A 87 32.93 -11.29 -24.73
N PRO A 88 32.86 -11.99 -25.88
CA PRO A 88 33.40 -13.35 -26.01
C PRO A 88 34.91 -13.45 -25.73
N GLU A 89 35.64 -12.32 -25.77
CA GLU A 89 37.10 -12.26 -25.70
C GLU A 89 37.69 -12.42 -24.29
N LEU A 90 36.89 -12.49 -23.23
CA LEU A 90 37.40 -12.69 -21.85
C LEU A 90 37.17 -14.12 -21.31
N MET A 91 36.72 -15.05 -22.15
CA MET A 91 36.45 -16.45 -21.76
C MET A 91 37.41 -17.46 -22.39
N LEU A 92 38.37 -17.03 -23.22
CA LEU A 92 39.18 -17.93 -24.07
C LEU A 92 40.66 -18.05 -23.70
N ASP A 93 41.18 -17.26 -22.77
CA ASP A 93 42.57 -17.44 -22.30
C ASP A 93 42.58 -18.05 -20.90
N ASN A 94 42.92 -19.35 -20.84
CA ASN A 94 43.22 -20.19 -19.67
C ASN A 94 42.12 -21.19 -19.20
N ILE A 95 41.67 -22.08 -20.09
CA ILE A 95 41.18 -23.39 -19.64
C ILE A 95 42.07 -24.48 -20.26
N PRO A 96 42.94 -25.16 -19.49
CA PRO A 96 43.49 -26.43 -19.91
C PRO A 96 42.34 -27.43 -20.01
N GLU A 97 42.28 -28.14 -21.13
CA GLU A 97 41.31 -29.19 -21.40
C GLU A 97 41.20 -30.21 -20.25
N ARG A 98 39.94 -30.56 -19.92
CA ARG A 98 39.45 -31.57 -18.96
C ARG A 98 39.58 -31.24 -17.46
N VAL A 99 38.45 -30.92 -16.82
CA VAL A 99 37.91 -31.68 -15.66
C VAL A 99 36.38 -31.50 -15.60
N SER A 100 35.68 -32.63 -15.47
CA SER A 100 34.25 -32.78 -15.23
C SER A 100 33.84 -32.39 -13.80
N THR A 101 32.68 -31.74 -13.66
CA THR A 101 31.78 -31.73 -12.48
C THR A 101 32.40 -31.54 -11.08
N SER A 102 32.26 -30.34 -10.50
CA SER A 102 31.74 -30.11 -9.12
C SER A 102 32.12 -28.73 -8.55
N THR A 103 31.19 -28.17 -7.76
CA THR A 103 31.31 -27.09 -6.76
C THR A 103 31.69 -25.67 -7.18
N ALA A 104 30.84 -24.71 -6.77
CA ALA A 104 30.97 -23.27 -6.97
C ALA A 104 32.07 -22.59 -6.11
N GLU A 105 33.14 -23.30 -5.76
CA GLU A 105 34.16 -22.82 -4.81
C GLU A 105 35.53 -22.49 -5.40
N SER A 106 35.75 -22.64 -6.72
CA SER A 106 37.07 -22.40 -7.33
C SER A 106 37.07 -21.35 -8.46
N MET A 107 36.57 -20.14 -8.18
CA MET A 107 36.76 -18.97 -9.07
C MET A 107 37.82 -18.03 -8.47
N PRO A 108 38.74 -17.45 -9.28
CA PRO A 108 39.72 -16.48 -8.79
C PRO A 108 39.05 -15.28 -8.10
N ALA A 109 39.65 -14.75 -7.03
CA ALA A 109 39.11 -13.64 -6.24
C ALA A 109 38.76 -12.37 -7.06
N SER A 110 39.43 -12.15 -8.19
CA SER A 110 39.15 -11.04 -9.13
C SER A 110 37.87 -11.23 -9.96
N ILE A 111 37.44 -12.47 -10.19
CA ILE A 111 36.18 -12.80 -10.88
C ILE A 111 35.01 -12.86 -9.88
N GLN A 112 35.26 -13.32 -8.65
CA GLN A 112 34.29 -13.16 -7.54
C GLN A 112 34.02 -11.67 -7.22
N GLN A 113 35.03 -10.80 -7.34
CA GLN A 113 34.89 -9.34 -7.17
C GLN A 113 34.11 -8.62 -8.28
N SER A 114 33.81 -9.24 -9.42
CA SER A 114 32.91 -8.62 -10.43
C SER A 114 31.48 -9.15 -10.35
N ALA A 115 31.25 -10.30 -9.71
CA ALA A 115 29.96 -10.98 -9.65
C ALA A 115 28.89 -10.29 -8.76
N LEU A 116 29.30 -9.35 -7.90
CA LEU A 116 28.40 -8.61 -6.99
C LEU A 116 28.13 -7.16 -7.43
N ALA A 117 28.72 -6.70 -8.53
CA ALA A 117 28.50 -5.37 -9.07
C ALA A 117 27.41 -5.38 -10.15
N SER A 118 26.61 -4.31 -10.22
CA SER A 118 25.60 -4.20 -11.28
C SER A 118 26.24 -4.10 -12.66
N THR A 119 25.65 -4.79 -13.64
CA THR A 119 26.04 -4.69 -15.05
C THR A 119 25.19 -3.70 -15.83
N GLY A 120 24.21 -3.05 -15.18
CA GLY A 120 23.32 -2.06 -15.79
C GLY A 120 23.65 -0.64 -15.35
N ILE A 121 23.38 0.36 -16.19
CA ILE A 121 23.58 1.78 -15.85
C ILE A 121 22.55 2.65 -16.57
N PHE A 122 22.15 3.75 -15.92
CA PHE A 122 21.34 4.79 -16.57
C PHE A 122 22.22 5.83 -17.25
N VAL A 123 21.93 6.14 -18.51
CA VAL A 123 22.57 7.21 -19.28
C VAL A 123 21.62 8.39 -19.36
N SER A 124 22.01 9.52 -18.76
CA SER A 124 21.19 10.74 -18.71
C SER A 124 21.48 11.61 -19.93
N THR A 125 20.55 11.70 -20.88
CA THR A 125 20.69 12.48 -22.12
C THR A 125 19.35 12.94 -22.67
N GLU A 126 19.31 14.13 -23.25
CA GLU A 126 18.13 14.65 -23.96
C GLU A 126 18.08 14.18 -25.42
N ILE A 127 19.20 13.71 -25.97
CA ILE A 127 19.33 13.27 -27.35
C ILE A 127 19.05 11.77 -27.43
N LEU A 128 17.84 11.41 -27.88
CA LEU A 128 17.36 10.02 -27.99
C LEU A 128 16.98 9.62 -29.42
N ALA A 129 17.09 10.52 -30.40
CA ALA A 129 16.58 10.31 -31.76
C ALA A 129 17.13 9.03 -32.42
N ASP A 130 18.42 8.74 -32.19
CA ASP A 130 19.12 7.60 -32.79
C ASP A 130 19.32 6.41 -31.83
N ILE A 131 18.67 6.46 -30.66
CA ILE A 131 18.78 5.42 -29.63
C ILE A 131 17.51 4.57 -29.63
N THR A 132 17.64 3.35 -30.13
CA THR A 132 16.55 2.36 -30.18
C THR A 132 16.72 1.31 -29.09
N LEU A 133 15.61 0.69 -28.68
CA LEU A 133 15.65 -0.44 -27.77
C LEU A 133 16.47 -1.59 -28.40
N ASN A 134 17.26 -2.30 -27.59
CA ASN A 134 18.14 -3.40 -27.98
C ASN A 134 19.33 -3.03 -28.88
N SER A 135 19.55 -1.76 -29.22
CA SER A 135 20.75 -1.36 -29.95
C SER A 135 21.99 -1.44 -29.06
N ARG A 136 23.14 -1.72 -29.68
CA ARG A 136 24.45 -1.59 -29.01
C ARG A 136 24.89 -0.14 -29.10
N VAL A 137 25.29 0.43 -27.97
CA VAL A 137 25.72 1.82 -27.88
C VAL A 137 27.05 1.92 -27.18
N CYS A 138 27.81 2.91 -27.60
CA CYS A 138 29.03 3.36 -26.98
C CYS A 138 28.82 4.75 -26.38
N VAL A 139 29.08 4.88 -25.08
CA VAL A 139 28.86 6.14 -24.36
C VAL A 139 30.15 6.56 -23.69
N THR A 140 30.59 7.77 -24.00
CA THR A 140 31.72 8.43 -23.33
C THR A 140 31.18 9.52 -22.42
N GLY A 141 31.50 9.47 -21.13
CA GLY A 141 30.94 10.40 -20.16
C GLY A 141 31.52 10.28 -18.75
N VAL A 142 31.01 11.12 -17.87
CA VAL A 142 31.35 11.14 -16.43
C VAL A 142 30.33 10.32 -15.65
N VAL A 143 30.78 9.60 -14.62
CA VAL A 143 29.91 8.88 -13.68
C VAL A 143 29.48 9.85 -12.59
N GLU A 144 28.19 9.88 -12.25
CA GLU A 144 27.68 10.71 -11.17
C GLU A 144 26.59 10.03 -10.34
N GLU A 145 26.54 10.38 -9.07
CA GLU A 145 25.51 10.01 -8.11
C GLU A 145 24.40 11.07 -8.10
N HIS A 146 23.22 10.71 -8.57
CA HIS A 146 22.09 11.64 -8.65
C HIS A 146 20.87 11.13 -7.89
N TYR A 147 20.59 11.76 -6.74
CA TYR A 147 19.56 11.32 -5.79
C TYR A 147 19.68 9.84 -5.35
N GLY A 148 20.92 9.31 -5.36
CA GLY A 148 21.23 7.93 -4.99
C GLY A 148 21.08 6.92 -6.12
N LEU A 149 21.03 7.37 -7.37
CA LEU A 149 21.15 6.53 -8.56
C LEU A 149 22.53 6.79 -9.19
N THR A 150 23.30 5.73 -9.45
CA THR A 150 24.52 5.80 -10.24
C THR A 150 24.14 5.96 -11.72
N ARG A 151 24.64 7.02 -12.36
CA ARG A 151 24.36 7.30 -13.77
C ARG A 151 25.58 7.77 -14.54
N LEU A 152 25.54 7.59 -15.85
CA LEU A 152 26.50 8.13 -16.80
C LEU A 152 25.92 9.40 -17.43
N ARG A 153 26.68 10.48 -17.41
CA ARG A 153 26.35 11.72 -18.13
C ARG A 153 27.30 11.87 -19.32
N PRO A 154 26.81 11.76 -20.56
CA PRO A 154 27.66 11.86 -21.75
C PRO A 154 28.37 13.22 -21.82
N THR A 155 29.66 13.19 -22.20
CA THR A 155 30.46 14.40 -22.53
C THR A 155 30.53 14.66 -24.02
N SER A 156 30.08 13.68 -24.83
CA SER A 156 29.96 13.74 -26.28
C SER A 156 28.67 13.04 -26.73
N HIS A 157 28.37 13.10 -28.03
CA HIS A 157 27.25 12.34 -28.60
C HIS A 157 27.41 10.83 -28.34
N THR A 158 26.32 10.17 -27.99
CA THR A 158 26.27 8.70 -27.87
C THR A 158 26.39 8.10 -29.27
N LYS A 159 27.27 7.11 -29.44
CA LYS A 159 27.46 6.45 -30.73
C LYS A 159 26.69 5.14 -30.77
N THR A 160 25.75 4.99 -31.70
CA THR A 160 25.06 3.72 -31.95
C THR A 160 25.95 2.83 -32.83
N MET A 161 26.27 1.64 -32.36
CA MET A 161 27.13 0.71 -33.10
C MET A 161 26.30 0.00 -34.17
N GLN A 162 26.62 0.21 -35.45
CA GLN A 162 25.97 -0.52 -36.54
C GLN A 162 26.33 -2.00 -36.45
N THR A 163 25.31 -2.86 -36.53
CA THR A 163 25.52 -4.25 -36.91
C THR A 163 25.63 -4.23 -38.43
N GLY A 164 26.77 -4.68 -38.98
CA GLY A 164 26.90 -4.83 -40.44
C GLY A 164 25.75 -5.67 -40.99
N SER A 165 25.52 -5.61 -42.31
CA SER A 165 24.37 -6.10 -43.10
C SER A 165 23.87 -7.54 -42.91
N VAL A 166 24.20 -8.22 -41.82
CA VAL A 166 23.54 -9.40 -41.32
C VAL A 166 22.34 -8.96 -40.48
N LYS A 167 21.13 -9.34 -40.90
CA LYS A 167 19.92 -9.36 -40.05
C LYS A 167 20.10 -10.37 -38.90
N THR A 168 21.13 -10.24 -38.07
CA THR A 168 21.12 -10.83 -36.75
C THR A 168 20.10 -10.03 -35.96
N VAL A 169 18.92 -10.64 -35.73
CA VAL A 169 17.96 -10.16 -34.72
C VAL A 169 18.78 -9.83 -33.48
N ALA A 170 18.89 -8.54 -33.12
CA ALA A 170 19.63 -8.15 -31.93
C ALA A 170 19.02 -8.94 -30.76
N SER A 171 19.77 -9.92 -30.24
CA SER A 171 19.28 -10.81 -29.20
C SER A 171 18.93 -9.94 -28.00
N ASN A 172 17.68 -10.00 -27.53
CA ASN A 172 17.26 -9.30 -26.32
C ASN A 172 18.16 -9.76 -25.15
N ILE A 173 18.60 -8.82 -24.29
CA ILE A 173 19.21 -9.21 -23.02
C ILE A 173 18.22 -10.09 -22.25
N THR A 174 18.66 -11.30 -21.92
CA THR A 174 17.91 -12.21 -21.05
C THR A 174 17.84 -11.57 -19.66
N PRO A 175 16.64 -11.36 -19.10
CA PRO A 175 16.51 -10.78 -17.77
C PRO A 175 17.23 -11.61 -16.71
N THR A 176 17.97 -10.96 -15.83
CA THR A 176 18.64 -11.62 -14.70
C THR A 176 17.65 -11.83 -13.56
N ASP A 177 17.62 -13.04 -12.99
CA ASP A 177 16.79 -13.28 -11.80
C ASP A 177 17.36 -12.55 -10.58
N ILE A 178 16.48 -11.89 -9.83
CA ILE A 178 16.86 -11.26 -8.56
C ILE A 178 17.04 -12.37 -7.53
N ILE A 179 18.27 -12.57 -7.07
CA ILE A 179 18.61 -13.57 -6.07
C ILE A 179 19.32 -12.87 -4.91
N ALA A 180 18.74 -13.00 -3.71
CA ALA A 180 19.36 -12.52 -2.49
C ALA A 180 20.65 -13.31 -2.23
N ALA A 181 21.78 -12.62 -2.10
CA ALA A 181 23.04 -13.28 -1.77
C ALA A 181 23.13 -13.46 -0.26
N THR A 182 23.74 -14.55 0.18
CA THR A 182 24.01 -14.81 1.61
C THR A 182 24.90 -13.74 2.25
N ALA A 183 25.71 -13.04 1.45
CA ALA A 183 26.56 -11.94 1.89
C ALA A 183 25.81 -10.60 2.06
N ASP A 184 24.58 -10.47 1.55
CA ASP A 184 23.80 -9.24 1.67
C ASP A 184 23.18 -9.15 3.07
N ALA A 185 23.53 -8.11 3.83
CA ALA A 185 22.97 -7.90 5.17
C ALA A 185 21.45 -7.61 5.13
N HIS A 186 21.00 -6.95 4.06
CA HIS A 186 19.62 -6.60 3.83
C HIS A 186 19.23 -6.79 2.36
N PHE A 187 17.94 -7.04 2.09
CA PHE A 187 17.46 -7.17 0.71
C PHE A 187 17.63 -5.89 -0.13
N SER A 188 17.72 -4.71 0.49
CA SER A 188 18.08 -3.48 -0.21
C SER A 188 19.49 -3.54 -0.79
N ASP A 189 20.42 -4.23 -0.13
CA ASP A 189 21.78 -4.43 -0.62
C ASP A 189 21.74 -5.39 -1.84
N THR A 190 20.88 -6.41 -1.81
CA THR A 190 20.59 -7.23 -3.00
C THR A 190 20.10 -6.38 -4.17
N LEU A 191 19.10 -5.52 -3.94
CA LEU A 191 18.53 -4.68 -5.01
C LEU A 191 19.56 -3.69 -5.57
N GLU A 192 20.47 -3.19 -4.74
CA GLU A 192 21.58 -2.33 -5.18
C GLU A 192 22.47 -3.04 -6.22
N ARG A 193 22.79 -4.33 -6.01
CA ARG A 193 23.59 -5.13 -6.95
C ARG A 193 22.95 -5.28 -8.33
N TYR A 194 21.66 -4.99 -8.45
CA TYR A 194 20.90 -5.05 -9.70
C TYR A 194 20.51 -3.66 -10.23
N GLU A 195 21.00 -2.56 -9.64
CA GLU A 195 20.62 -1.20 -10.05
C GLU A 195 20.91 -0.96 -11.54
N GLY A 196 19.90 -0.57 -12.32
CA GLY A 196 20.01 -0.30 -13.75
C GLY A 196 19.93 -1.54 -14.65
N MET A 197 19.92 -2.75 -14.07
CA MET A 197 19.83 -3.99 -14.85
C MET A 197 18.39 -4.31 -15.26
N LYS A 198 18.26 -5.01 -16.40
CA LYS A 198 17.05 -5.72 -16.77
C LYS A 198 16.96 -7.00 -15.96
N VAL A 199 15.95 -7.07 -15.09
CA VAL A 199 15.79 -8.14 -14.11
C VAL A 199 14.41 -8.78 -14.17
N ARG A 200 14.31 -9.96 -13.56
CA ARG A 200 13.07 -10.69 -13.34
C ARG A 200 12.89 -10.95 -11.85
N VAL A 201 11.70 -10.62 -11.33
CA VAL A 201 11.23 -11.12 -10.04
C VAL A 201 10.88 -12.59 -10.23
N ALA A 202 11.77 -13.48 -9.79
CA ALA A 202 11.59 -14.91 -9.92
C ALA A 202 10.84 -15.49 -8.72
N GLY A 203 10.32 -16.70 -8.87
CA GLY A 203 9.68 -17.41 -7.76
C GLY A 203 10.61 -17.48 -6.56
N ILE A 204 11.87 -17.87 -6.78
CA ILE A 204 12.90 -18.01 -5.73
C ILE A 204 13.15 -16.72 -4.94
N THR A 205 12.87 -15.53 -5.51
CA THR A 205 13.01 -14.24 -4.82
C THR A 205 12.01 -14.08 -3.66
N ASP A 206 10.89 -14.83 -3.68
CA ASP A 206 9.85 -14.79 -2.63
C ASP A 206 9.33 -13.37 -2.30
N MET A 207 8.97 -12.61 -3.34
CA MET A 207 8.36 -11.30 -3.16
C MET A 207 6.86 -11.42 -2.89
N ARG A 208 6.39 -10.78 -1.81
CA ARG A 208 5.00 -10.78 -1.34
C ARG A 208 4.31 -9.47 -1.63
N VAL A 209 3.08 -9.50 -2.11
CA VAL A 209 2.26 -8.29 -2.28
C VAL A 209 1.93 -7.70 -0.91
N THR A 210 2.48 -6.53 -0.59
CA THR A 210 2.10 -5.73 0.60
C THR A 210 0.97 -4.77 0.27
N LYS A 211 1.02 -4.17 -0.92
CA LYS A 211 -0.02 -3.28 -1.42
C LYS A 211 -0.31 -3.59 -2.87
N PRO A 212 -1.54 -4.01 -3.20
CA PRO A 212 -1.93 -4.23 -4.58
C PRO A 212 -1.93 -2.93 -5.39
N LEU A 213 -2.22 -3.07 -6.69
CA LEU A 213 -2.20 -1.98 -7.65
C LEU A 213 -2.94 -0.73 -7.14
N TYR A 214 -2.24 0.40 -7.04
CA TYR A 214 -2.83 1.67 -6.63
C TYR A 214 -2.25 2.83 -7.43
N TYR A 215 -3.02 3.91 -7.52
CA TYR A 215 -2.60 5.13 -8.18
C TYR A 215 -1.98 6.12 -7.19
N GLU A 216 -0.69 6.41 -7.35
CA GLU A 216 0.01 7.42 -6.56
C GLU A 216 -0.17 8.80 -7.18
N ARG A 217 -1.16 9.56 -6.69
CA ARG A 217 -1.53 10.87 -7.24
C ARG A 217 -0.39 11.88 -7.30
N ARG A 218 0.52 11.87 -6.32
CA ARG A 218 1.64 12.81 -6.23
C ARG A 218 2.59 12.70 -7.42
N TRP A 219 2.87 11.48 -7.86
CA TRP A 219 3.81 11.20 -8.94
C TRP A 219 3.13 10.74 -10.23
N ARG A 220 1.80 10.63 -10.21
CA ARG A 220 0.95 10.22 -11.34
C ARG A 220 1.36 8.87 -11.92
N ARG A 221 1.59 7.89 -11.06
CA ARG A 221 2.08 6.55 -11.41
C ARG A 221 1.24 5.46 -10.77
N TYR A 222 1.14 4.34 -11.46
CA TYR A 222 0.56 3.12 -10.91
C TYR A 222 1.67 2.28 -10.31
N ASN A 223 1.46 1.82 -9.08
CA ASN A 223 2.44 1.00 -8.39
C ASN A 223 1.78 -0.20 -7.73
N ILE A 224 2.56 -1.27 -7.58
CA ILE A 224 2.36 -2.34 -6.60
C ILE A 224 3.52 -2.23 -5.62
N ILE A 225 3.28 -2.49 -4.33
CA ILE A 225 4.35 -2.60 -3.33
C ILE A 225 4.55 -4.07 -3.01
N LEU A 226 5.74 -4.57 -3.31
CA LEU A 226 6.20 -5.90 -2.91
C LEU A 226 7.13 -5.80 -1.70
N SER A 227 7.21 -6.86 -0.92
CA SER A 227 8.17 -6.99 0.17
C SER A 227 8.75 -8.41 0.23
N HIS A 228 10.05 -8.51 0.50
CA HIS A 228 10.80 -9.76 0.48
C HIS A 228 10.44 -10.69 1.66
N GLN A 229 10.04 -11.92 1.34
CA GLN A 229 9.66 -13.04 2.23
C GLN A 229 8.40 -12.87 3.07
N GLN A 230 7.95 -11.64 3.29
CA GLN A 230 6.81 -11.32 4.15
C GLN A 230 6.16 -10.00 3.73
N ILE A 231 4.93 -9.79 4.17
CA ILE A 231 4.24 -8.50 4.04
C ILE A 231 4.83 -7.45 5.00
N ASN A 232 4.76 -6.17 4.63
CA ASN A 232 5.10 -5.10 5.57
C ASN A 232 3.91 -4.75 6.47
N ILE A 233 4.11 -4.83 7.78
CA ILE A 233 3.15 -4.38 8.80
C ILE A 233 3.50 -2.98 9.29
N HIS A 234 2.49 -2.16 9.60
CA HIS A 234 2.71 -0.85 10.16
C HIS A 234 3.48 -0.94 11.49
N PRO A 235 4.53 -0.13 11.73
CA PRO A 235 5.36 -0.26 12.92
C PRO A 235 4.58 -0.15 14.24
N ASN A 236 3.59 0.75 14.31
CA ASN A 236 2.77 0.94 15.50
C ASN A 236 1.75 -0.18 15.76
N THR A 237 1.80 -1.26 14.98
CA THR A 237 1.02 -2.48 15.27
C THR A 237 1.65 -3.28 16.40
N THR A 238 2.99 -3.31 16.50
CA THR A 238 3.70 -4.12 17.49
C THR A 238 4.68 -3.32 18.36
N ALA A 239 4.95 -2.06 18.02
CA ALA A 239 5.85 -1.19 18.77
C ALA A 239 5.23 0.15 19.11
N PHE A 240 5.61 0.73 20.26
CA PHE A 240 5.13 2.04 20.67
C PHE A 240 5.55 3.15 19.69
N PRO A 241 4.71 4.17 19.46
CA PRO A 241 5.04 5.35 18.68
C PRO A 241 6.36 5.99 19.10
N ALA A 242 7.14 6.47 18.12
CA ALA A 242 8.44 7.09 18.34
C ALA A 242 9.49 6.25 19.12
N SER A 243 9.25 4.96 19.36
CA SER A 243 10.21 4.06 19.98
C SER A 243 11.30 3.60 19.00
N ILE A 244 12.43 3.16 19.55
CA ILE A 244 13.52 2.53 18.78
C ILE A 244 13.01 1.29 18.03
N ALA A 245 12.13 0.50 18.64
CA ALA A 245 11.52 -0.67 18.02
C ALA A 245 10.67 -0.29 16.79
N ALA A 246 9.84 0.76 16.88
CA ALA A 246 9.05 1.24 15.75
C ALA A 246 9.93 1.77 14.61
N ASP A 247 11.05 2.41 14.94
CA ASP A 247 12.05 2.85 13.95
C ASP A 247 12.76 1.66 13.27
N ALA A 248 13.13 0.63 14.04
CA ALA A 248 13.74 -0.59 13.51
C ALA A 248 12.79 -1.32 12.56
N LEU A 249 11.51 -1.48 12.92
CA LEU A 249 10.48 -2.07 12.05
C LEU A 249 10.27 -1.24 10.78
N ALA A 250 10.22 0.09 10.90
CA ALA A 250 10.09 0.96 9.73
C ALA A 250 11.29 0.86 8.78
N LEU A 251 12.51 0.72 9.32
CA LEU A 251 13.72 0.50 8.55
C LEU A 251 13.70 -0.87 7.86
N ASN A 252 13.33 -1.94 8.58
CA ASN A 252 13.21 -3.29 8.04
C ASN A 252 12.20 -3.33 6.88
N ASN A 253 11.02 -2.75 7.07
CA ASN A 253 10.01 -2.60 6.01
C ASN A 253 10.54 -1.86 4.77
N LYS A 254 11.42 -0.86 4.97
CA LYS A 254 12.05 -0.15 3.86
C LYS A 254 13.07 -1.02 3.14
N GLN A 255 13.89 -1.75 3.90
CA GLN A 255 14.95 -2.61 3.37
C GLN A 255 14.44 -3.82 2.59
N ARG A 256 13.21 -4.28 2.84
CA ARG A 256 12.59 -5.41 2.12
C ARG A 256 11.77 -5.00 0.89
N ARG A 257 11.51 -3.70 0.71
CA ARG A 257 10.47 -3.21 -0.19
C ARG A 257 10.97 -2.97 -1.61
N LEU A 258 10.15 -3.40 -2.59
CA LEU A 258 10.30 -3.08 -4.00
C LEU A 258 9.01 -2.45 -4.52
N TYR A 259 9.12 -1.28 -5.16
CA TYR A 259 8.01 -0.67 -5.89
C TYR A 259 7.98 -1.19 -7.32
N VAL A 260 6.93 -1.88 -7.72
CA VAL A 260 6.72 -2.27 -9.11
C VAL A 260 5.94 -1.16 -9.78
N GLN A 261 6.58 -0.42 -10.68
CA GLN A 261 6.04 0.79 -11.30
C GLN A 261 5.61 0.50 -12.75
N LEU A 262 4.32 0.72 -13.04
CA LEU A 262 3.76 0.56 -14.37
C LEU A 262 3.85 1.89 -15.14
N GLY A 263 4.18 1.82 -16.43
CA GLY A 263 4.07 2.93 -17.38
C GLY A 263 2.62 3.33 -17.68
N SER A 264 2.44 4.54 -18.20
CA SER A 264 1.14 5.03 -18.69
C SER A 264 0.65 4.19 -19.89
N GLY A 265 -0.65 3.89 -19.96
CA GLY A 265 -1.24 3.16 -21.07
C GLY A 265 -0.99 1.65 -21.10
N LEU A 266 -0.27 1.08 -20.11
CA LEU A 266 -0.05 -0.36 -20.04
C LEU A 266 -1.32 -1.08 -19.57
N SER A 267 -1.58 -2.22 -20.20
CA SER A 267 -2.72 -3.07 -19.86
C SER A 267 -2.37 -3.97 -18.69
N VAL A 268 -3.29 -4.06 -17.72
CA VAL A 268 -3.31 -5.16 -16.76
C VAL A 268 -4.08 -6.29 -17.47
N PRO A 269 -3.43 -7.43 -17.78
CA PRO A 269 -4.10 -8.56 -18.40
C PRO A 269 -5.32 -9.01 -17.60
N SER A 270 -6.39 -9.39 -18.30
CA SER A 270 -7.62 -9.90 -17.68
C SER A 270 -7.40 -11.21 -16.93
N ASN A 271 -6.46 -12.06 -17.38
CA ASN A 271 -6.09 -13.32 -16.74
C ASN A 271 -5.21 -13.19 -15.48
N LEU A 272 -4.87 -11.97 -15.05
CA LEU A 272 -4.38 -11.71 -13.69
C LEU A 272 -5.57 -11.51 -12.74
N ASP A 273 -6.57 -12.39 -12.88
CA ASP A 273 -7.98 -12.22 -12.47
C ASP A 273 -8.15 -11.79 -11.01
N TYR A 274 -7.12 -11.88 -10.17
CA TYR A 274 -7.16 -11.39 -8.82
C TYR A 274 -5.77 -11.21 -8.19
N MET A 275 -5.52 -10.10 -7.51
CA MET A 275 -4.30 -9.84 -6.73
C MET A 275 -4.68 -9.55 -5.28
N ARG A 276 -4.13 -10.33 -4.35
CA ARG A 276 -4.30 -10.16 -2.92
C ARG A 276 -3.01 -9.76 -2.24
N VAL A 277 -3.19 -9.20 -1.05
CA VAL A 277 -2.12 -9.10 -0.06
C VAL A 277 -1.58 -10.49 0.25
N ASN A 278 -0.27 -10.57 0.47
CA ASN A 278 0.50 -11.78 0.74
C ASN A 278 0.67 -12.77 -0.42
N ASP A 279 0.11 -12.49 -1.59
CA ASP A 279 0.42 -13.27 -2.81
C ASP A 279 1.91 -13.26 -3.10
N ARG A 280 2.45 -14.45 -3.43
CA ARG A 280 3.82 -14.56 -3.95
C ARG A 280 3.82 -14.20 -5.42
N VAL A 281 4.80 -13.40 -5.83
CA VAL A 281 4.87 -12.84 -7.19
C VAL A 281 6.05 -13.42 -7.95
N THR A 282 5.83 -13.81 -9.20
CA THR A 282 6.89 -14.25 -10.12
C THR A 282 6.63 -13.76 -11.54
N GLY A 283 7.67 -13.70 -12.37
CA GLY A 283 7.59 -13.42 -13.80
C GLY A 283 7.50 -11.94 -14.17
N ILE A 284 7.56 -11.02 -13.19
CA ILE A 284 7.61 -9.59 -13.51
C ILE A 284 9.02 -9.24 -14.01
N VAL A 285 9.09 -8.77 -15.25
CA VAL A 285 10.32 -8.31 -15.91
C VAL A 285 10.32 -6.79 -16.00
N GLY A 286 11.47 -6.17 -15.77
CA GLY A 286 11.65 -4.74 -15.94
C GLY A 286 13.07 -4.29 -15.68
N VAL A 287 13.31 -2.98 -15.76
CA VAL A 287 14.61 -2.39 -15.37
C VAL A 287 14.52 -1.88 -13.94
N LEU A 288 15.45 -2.32 -13.08
CA LEU A 288 15.53 -1.86 -11.70
C LEU A 288 16.20 -0.48 -11.64
N THR A 289 15.68 0.42 -10.82
CA THR A 289 16.21 1.78 -10.65
C THR A 289 15.96 2.27 -9.23
N PHE A 290 16.70 3.29 -8.80
CA PHE A 290 16.47 3.97 -7.53
C PHE A 290 15.91 5.37 -7.75
N SER A 291 14.79 5.70 -7.10
CA SER A 291 14.30 7.09 -7.07
C SER A 291 13.35 7.37 -5.90
N TYR A 292 13.40 8.62 -5.42
CA TYR A 292 12.64 9.09 -4.25
C TYR A 292 12.91 8.26 -2.98
N GLY A 293 14.11 7.70 -2.85
CA GLY A 293 14.54 6.94 -1.69
C GLY A 293 14.07 5.48 -1.65
N GLU A 294 13.62 4.94 -2.78
CA GLU A 294 13.06 3.59 -2.92
C GLU A 294 13.57 2.93 -4.21
N PHE A 295 13.83 1.62 -4.16
CA PHE A 295 14.03 0.80 -5.34
C PHE A 295 12.71 0.60 -6.09
N ARG A 296 12.80 0.68 -7.41
CA ARG A 296 11.67 0.63 -8.33
C ARG A 296 11.98 -0.27 -9.51
N LEU A 297 11.10 -1.21 -9.79
CA LEU A 297 11.11 -1.98 -11.03
C LEU A 297 10.25 -1.25 -12.06
N LEU A 298 10.87 -0.69 -13.08
CA LEU A 298 10.17 -0.12 -14.23
C LEU A 298 9.75 -1.28 -15.14
N VAL A 299 8.47 -1.64 -15.09
CA VAL A 299 7.97 -2.87 -15.72
C VAL A 299 7.98 -2.75 -17.25
N ASP A 300 8.43 -3.81 -17.93
CA ASP A 300 8.37 -3.98 -19.39
C ASP A 300 7.03 -4.60 -19.79
N ASN A 301 6.38 -4.11 -20.86
CA ASN A 301 5.15 -4.68 -21.42
C ASN A 301 3.99 -4.91 -20.41
N GLY A 302 3.94 -4.13 -19.33
CA GLY A 302 2.91 -4.26 -18.30
C GLY A 302 3.06 -5.56 -17.51
N LEU A 303 1.96 -6.12 -17.01
CA LEU A 303 2.01 -7.31 -16.16
C LEU A 303 1.76 -8.62 -16.93
N ALA A 304 1.96 -8.63 -18.25
CA ALA A 304 1.64 -9.77 -19.13
C ALA A 304 2.26 -11.11 -18.70
N GLN A 305 3.46 -11.09 -18.12
CA GLN A 305 4.19 -12.28 -17.68
C GLN A 305 4.10 -12.52 -16.17
N ALA A 306 3.42 -11.62 -15.44
CA ALA A 306 3.29 -11.74 -13.99
C ALA A 306 2.42 -12.95 -13.62
N ARG A 307 2.76 -13.63 -12.53
CA ARG A 307 1.92 -14.63 -11.88
C ARG A 307 1.83 -14.29 -10.41
N PHE A 308 0.60 -14.22 -9.90
CA PHE A 308 0.30 -14.06 -8.49
C PHE A 308 -0.15 -15.41 -7.96
N LEU A 309 0.60 -15.94 -7.01
CA LEU A 309 0.34 -17.23 -6.37
C LEU A 309 -0.30 -16.95 -5.03
N HIS A 310 -1.59 -17.28 -4.92
CA HIS A 310 -2.37 -17.03 -3.71
C HIS A 310 -1.93 -17.91 -2.55
N HIS A 311 -1.79 -17.28 -1.38
CA HIS A 311 -1.61 -17.99 -0.12
C HIS A 311 -3.01 -18.26 0.46
N ILE A 312 -3.43 -19.52 0.48
CA ILE A 312 -4.65 -19.94 1.17
C ILE A 312 -4.20 -20.55 2.51
N ASP A 313 -4.69 -19.99 3.62
CA ASP A 313 -4.40 -20.47 4.98
C ASP A 313 -4.57 -22.00 5.07
N GLY A 314 -3.52 -22.70 5.48
CA GLY A 314 -3.56 -24.15 5.77
C GLY A 314 -3.26 -25.10 4.60
N HIS A 315 -3.07 -24.62 3.37
CA HIS A 315 -2.71 -25.48 2.24
C HIS A 315 -1.52 -24.94 1.42
N SER A 316 -0.38 -25.63 1.53
CA SER A 316 0.81 -25.36 0.75
C SER A 316 0.62 -25.74 -0.73
N ASP A 317 0.91 -24.79 -1.62
CA ASP A 317 1.46 -24.95 -2.98
C ASP A 317 0.76 -25.85 -4.01
N ARG A 318 -0.43 -26.40 -3.73
CA ARG A 318 -1.17 -27.23 -4.70
C ARG A 318 -2.54 -26.67 -5.07
N TYR A 319 -2.60 -25.52 -5.74
CA TYR A 319 -3.81 -25.17 -6.49
C TYR A 319 -3.46 -24.42 -7.78
N ARG A 320 -3.22 -25.22 -8.83
CA ARG A 320 -3.13 -24.76 -10.22
C ARG A 320 -4.45 -25.07 -10.92
N HIS A 321 -5.03 -24.07 -11.56
CA HIS A 321 -6.01 -24.20 -12.65
C HIS A 321 -7.43 -24.67 -12.31
N ASP A 322 -8.10 -24.04 -11.35
CA ASP A 322 -9.57 -24.05 -11.36
C ASP A 322 -10.16 -22.64 -11.25
N LYS A 323 -10.85 -22.26 -12.32
CA LYS A 323 -11.61 -21.02 -12.51
C LYS A 323 -12.80 -20.91 -11.55
N HIS A 324 -13.27 -22.01 -10.97
CA HIS A 324 -14.36 -22.05 -10.00
C HIS A 324 -13.93 -21.77 -8.54
N LEU A 325 -12.62 -21.69 -8.23
CA LEU A 325 -12.12 -21.44 -6.86
C LEU A 325 -11.81 -19.97 -6.51
N HIS A 326 -12.08 -19.01 -7.39
CA HIS A 326 -12.01 -17.57 -7.04
C HIS A 326 -12.99 -17.17 -5.91
N ASN A 327 -13.91 -18.08 -5.53
CA ASN A 327 -14.82 -17.93 -4.39
C ASN A 327 -14.28 -18.53 -3.07
N SER A 328 -13.18 -19.30 -3.10
CA SER A 328 -12.72 -20.12 -1.95
C SER A 328 -11.90 -19.35 -0.92
N ASP A 329 -11.29 -18.23 -1.32
CA ASP A 329 -10.38 -17.44 -0.51
C ASP A 329 -11.08 -16.26 0.19
N ARG A 330 -12.26 -15.82 -0.28
CA ARG A 330 -13.23 -15.03 0.51
C ARG A 330 -13.94 -15.99 1.44
N GLN A 331 -13.16 -16.61 2.32
CA GLN A 331 -13.48 -17.82 3.07
C GLN A 331 -14.96 -17.82 3.42
N GLN A 332 -15.72 -18.79 2.90
CA GLN A 332 -17.05 -19.04 3.43
C GLN A 332 -16.87 -19.23 4.94
N LEU A 333 -17.52 -18.38 5.73
CA LEU A 333 -17.35 -18.43 7.17
C LEU A 333 -17.79 -19.81 7.64
N ALA A 334 -16.93 -20.47 8.41
CA ALA A 334 -17.27 -21.77 8.99
C ALA A 334 -18.58 -21.65 9.79
N VAL A 335 -19.42 -22.67 9.68
CA VAL A 335 -20.68 -22.77 10.41
C VAL A 335 -20.41 -22.51 11.90
N ARG A 336 -21.20 -21.60 12.48
CA ARG A 336 -21.11 -21.26 13.91
C ARG A 336 -21.83 -22.30 14.75
N ASP A 337 -21.41 -22.48 15.98
CA ASP A 337 -22.25 -23.17 16.95
C ASP A 337 -23.46 -22.28 17.24
N ASN A 338 -24.67 -22.85 17.14
CA ASN A 338 -25.90 -22.11 17.39
C ASN A 338 -26.09 -21.71 18.86
N ASN A 339 -25.27 -22.28 19.77
CA ASN A 339 -25.27 -21.93 21.18
C ASN A 339 -24.41 -20.70 21.48
N ASP A 340 -23.44 -20.38 20.62
CA ASP A 340 -22.56 -19.22 20.81
C ASP A 340 -23.23 -17.91 20.33
N LEU A 341 -22.93 -16.82 21.03
CA LEU A 341 -23.31 -15.46 20.65
C LEU A 341 -22.25 -14.86 19.73
N ARG A 342 -22.59 -14.63 18.46
CA ARG A 342 -21.69 -13.99 17.49
C ARG A 342 -21.86 -12.47 17.49
N ILE A 343 -20.75 -11.75 17.62
CA ILE A 343 -20.70 -10.28 17.61
C ILE A 343 -19.74 -9.82 16.53
N ALA A 344 -20.19 -8.95 15.62
CA ALA A 344 -19.41 -8.49 14.48
C ALA A 344 -19.31 -6.96 14.40
N SER A 345 -18.25 -6.49 13.75
CA SER A 345 -18.02 -5.09 13.42
C SER A 345 -17.77 -4.93 11.92
N PHE A 346 -18.43 -3.96 11.28
CA PHE A 346 -18.31 -3.76 9.84
C PHE A 346 -18.43 -2.30 9.38
N ASN A 347 -17.41 -1.80 8.71
CA ASN A 347 -17.41 -0.50 8.06
C ASN A 347 -17.93 -0.64 6.61
N LEU A 348 -18.93 0.18 6.22
CA LEU A 348 -19.69 -0.01 4.98
C LEU A 348 -19.24 0.87 3.80
N LEU A 349 -18.09 1.56 3.90
CA LEU A 349 -17.53 2.41 2.84
C LEU A 349 -18.54 3.46 2.33
N ASN A 350 -18.93 4.37 3.22
CA ASN A 350 -19.92 5.42 2.96
C ASN A 350 -21.19 4.89 2.27
N TYR A 351 -21.99 4.10 2.97
CA TYR A 351 -23.29 3.64 2.49
C TYR A 351 -24.34 4.76 2.61
N PHE A 352 -24.73 5.34 1.47
CA PHE A 352 -25.68 6.44 1.35
C PHE A 352 -26.82 6.04 0.42
N ASN A 353 -28.06 6.33 0.79
CA ASN A 353 -29.23 5.98 -0.01
C ASN A 353 -29.82 7.17 -0.79
N ARG A 354 -29.09 8.29 -0.86
CA ARG A 354 -29.51 9.50 -1.58
C ARG A 354 -29.88 9.24 -3.05
N ALA A 355 -29.19 8.33 -3.73
CA ALA A 355 -29.49 7.96 -5.11
C ALA A 355 -30.85 7.24 -5.30
N ALA A 356 -31.44 6.74 -4.22
CA ALA A 356 -32.78 6.15 -4.17
C ALA A 356 -33.80 7.07 -3.47
N GLY A 357 -33.55 8.38 -3.40
CA GLY A 357 -34.49 9.34 -2.79
C GLY A 357 -34.40 9.46 -1.26
N GLY A 358 -33.34 8.94 -0.65
CA GLY A 358 -33.11 9.06 0.79
C GLY A 358 -33.12 10.51 1.31
N VAL A 359 -33.58 10.67 2.55
CA VAL A 359 -33.60 11.97 3.24
C VAL A 359 -32.18 12.51 3.47
N SER A 360 -32.06 13.83 3.61
CA SER A 360 -30.75 14.49 3.73
C SER A 360 -30.12 14.25 5.10
N ASN A 361 -28.81 14.03 5.15
CA ASN A 361 -28.01 14.14 6.37
C ASN A 361 -27.77 15.62 6.78
N PRO A 362 -27.28 15.91 8.01
CA PRO A 362 -27.07 17.27 8.52
C PRO A 362 -26.22 18.19 7.63
N LEU A 363 -25.30 17.61 6.86
CA LEU A 363 -24.38 18.36 6.00
C LEU A 363 -24.87 18.48 4.55
N ARG A 364 -26.00 17.84 4.21
CA ARG A 364 -26.55 17.77 2.83
C ARG A 364 -25.52 17.27 1.80
N GLN A 365 -24.60 16.39 2.22
CA GLN A 365 -23.54 15.84 1.37
C GLN A 365 -23.89 14.42 0.92
N ASN A 366 -23.53 14.03 -0.30
CA ASN A 366 -23.49 12.61 -0.67
C ASN A 366 -22.03 12.17 -0.76
N ARG A 367 -21.62 11.23 0.10
CA ARG A 367 -20.29 10.61 0.07
C ARG A 367 -20.29 9.18 -0.51
N GLY A 368 -21.47 8.60 -0.72
CA GLY A 368 -21.63 7.23 -1.23
C GLY A 368 -21.91 7.18 -2.72
N ALA A 369 -22.69 6.19 -3.13
CA ALA A 369 -23.06 5.98 -4.53
C ALA A 369 -23.73 7.21 -5.16
N LYS A 370 -23.27 7.57 -6.37
CA LYS A 370 -23.80 8.72 -7.14
C LYS A 370 -24.99 8.38 -8.04
N THR A 371 -25.21 7.10 -8.32
CA THR A 371 -26.28 6.62 -9.22
C THR A 371 -27.01 5.44 -8.58
N LEU A 372 -28.27 5.21 -8.96
CA LEU A 372 -29.07 4.11 -8.45
C LEU A 372 -28.43 2.74 -8.75
N SER A 373 -27.83 2.58 -9.94
CA SER A 373 -27.12 1.36 -10.31
C SER A 373 -25.90 1.08 -9.41
N ALA A 374 -25.12 2.11 -9.06
CA ALA A 374 -24.00 1.95 -8.14
C ALA A 374 -24.49 1.65 -6.71
N LEU A 375 -25.60 2.26 -6.29
CA LEU A 375 -26.22 1.99 -5.00
C LEU A 375 -26.71 0.55 -4.90
N HIS A 376 -27.50 0.06 -5.87
CA HIS A 376 -27.98 -1.33 -5.89
C HIS A 376 -26.84 -2.34 -5.90
N LYS A 377 -25.70 -2.00 -6.52
CA LYS A 377 -24.50 -2.83 -6.48
C LYS A 377 -23.93 -2.91 -5.05
N GLN A 378 -23.72 -1.75 -4.41
CA GLN A 378 -23.24 -1.71 -3.02
C GLN A 378 -24.21 -2.43 -2.08
N GLU A 379 -25.52 -2.24 -2.25
CA GLU A 379 -26.57 -2.86 -1.44
C GLU A 379 -26.56 -4.39 -1.50
N ARG A 380 -26.44 -4.98 -2.70
CA ARG A 380 -26.34 -6.44 -2.82
C ARG A 380 -25.13 -6.98 -2.08
N GLN A 381 -23.98 -6.34 -2.24
CA GLN A 381 -22.74 -6.82 -1.60
C GLN A 381 -22.79 -6.66 -0.08
N LEU A 382 -23.29 -5.52 0.42
CA LEU A 382 -23.47 -5.33 1.86
C LEU A 382 -24.47 -6.33 2.44
N ARG A 383 -25.61 -6.54 1.77
CA ARG A 383 -26.63 -7.52 2.16
C ARG A 383 -26.02 -8.93 2.24
N ASP A 384 -25.35 -9.37 1.19
CA ASP A 384 -24.78 -10.72 1.11
C ASP A 384 -23.67 -10.92 2.17
N THR A 385 -22.83 -9.91 2.41
CA THR A 385 -21.82 -9.94 3.48
C THR A 385 -22.44 -9.99 4.87
N LEU A 386 -23.50 -9.22 5.13
CA LEU A 386 -24.19 -9.22 6.43
C LEU A 386 -24.89 -10.56 6.71
N LEU A 387 -25.51 -11.17 5.68
CA LEU A 387 -26.12 -12.49 5.80
C LEU A 387 -25.07 -13.58 6.04
N ALA A 388 -23.93 -13.51 5.35
CA ALA A 388 -22.83 -14.47 5.53
C ALA A 388 -22.12 -14.34 6.89
N LEU A 389 -22.01 -13.12 7.44
CA LEU A 389 -21.50 -12.90 8.80
C LEU A 389 -22.35 -13.64 9.84
N ASP A 390 -23.67 -13.66 9.63
CA ASP A 390 -24.66 -14.28 10.51
C ASP A 390 -24.41 -14.00 12.00
N ALA A 391 -24.18 -12.73 12.34
CA ALA A 391 -23.96 -12.35 13.72
C ALA A 391 -25.28 -12.11 14.45
N ASP A 392 -25.29 -12.25 15.77
CA ASP A 392 -26.44 -11.91 16.61
C ASP A 392 -26.44 -10.42 16.98
N PHE A 393 -25.27 -9.77 16.95
CA PHE A 393 -25.12 -8.32 16.96
C PHE A 393 -24.12 -7.88 15.88
N ILE A 394 -24.45 -6.85 15.12
CA ILE A 394 -23.56 -6.23 14.13
C ILE A 394 -23.47 -4.74 14.38
N GLY A 395 -22.29 -4.23 14.72
CA GLY A 395 -22.00 -2.81 14.74
C GLY A 395 -21.54 -2.31 13.37
N LEU A 396 -22.13 -1.21 12.90
CA LEU A 396 -21.93 -0.69 11.57
C LEU A 396 -21.30 0.70 11.61
N MET A 397 -20.31 0.95 10.75
CA MET A 397 -19.69 2.26 10.56
C MET A 397 -19.88 2.77 9.13
N GLU A 398 -19.83 4.09 8.95
CA GLU A 398 -19.98 4.75 7.65
C GLU A 398 -21.37 4.62 7.00
N VAL A 399 -22.40 4.56 7.83
CA VAL A 399 -23.80 4.69 7.39
C VAL A 399 -24.13 6.17 7.25
N GLU A 400 -24.86 6.58 6.20
CA GLU A 400 -25.37 7.94 6.08
C GLU A 400 -26.18 8.34 7.32
N ASN A 401 -25.84 9.50 7.91
CA ASN A 401 -26.50 10.02 9.10
C ASN A 401 -27.79 10.75 8.71
N ASN A 402 -28.79 10.03 8.20
CA ASN A 402 -30.07 10.61 7.78
C ASN A 402 -31.26 10.09 8.62
N GLY A 403 -30.96 9.70 9.86
CA GLY A 403 -31.92 9.32 10.89
C GLY A 403 -32.31 7.84 10.87
N PHE A 404 -33.42 7.53 11.54
CA PHE A 404 -33.90 6.16 11.78
C PHE A 404 -35.33 5.92 11.26
N GLY A 405 -35.83 6.84 10.41
CA GLY A 405 -37.14 6.74 9.76
C GLY A 405 -37.11 5.87 8.50
N GLN A 406 -38.29 5.65 7.91
CA GLN A 406 -38.49 4.73 6.77
C GLN A 406 -37.57 5.00 5.57
N ASN A 407 -37.27 6.27 5.29
CA ASN A 407 -36.42 6.68 4.15
C ASN A 407 -34.93 6.83 4.51
N SER A 408 -34.51 6.40 5.70
CA SER A 408 -33.10 6.43 6.10
C SER A 408 -32.30 5.30 5.46
N ALA A 409 -30.99 5.52 5.31
CA ALA A 409 -30.10 4.50 4.75
C ALA A 409 -30.12 3.22 5.59
N ILE A 410 -30.07 3.35 6.92
CA ILE A 410 -30.02 2.21 7.83
C ILE A 410 -31.28 1.34 7.78
N VAL A 411 -32.47 1.96 7.72
CA VAL A 411 -33.74 1.21 7.61
C VAL A 411 -33.84 0.52 6.26
N ARG A 412 -33.39 1.16 5.18
CA ARG A 412 -33.33 0.53 3.85
C ARG A 412 -32.44 -0.70 3.84
N LEU A 413 -31.24 -0.63 4.42
CA LEU A 413 -30.33 -1.77 4.49
C LEU A 413 -30.92 -2.91 5.35
N LEU A 414 -31.52 -2.58 6.49
CA LEU A 414 -32.19 -3.57 7.33
C LEU A 414 -33.30 -4.31 6.56
N GLY A 415 -34.11 -3.57 5.81
CA GLY A 415 -35.16 -4.14 4.97
C GLY A 415 -34.60 -5.10 3.92
N LEU A 416 -33.53 -4.71 3.23
CA LEU A 416 -32.85 -5.57 2.24
C LEU A 416 -32.28 -6.85 2.86
N VAL A 417 -31.74 -6.77 4.07
CA VAL A 417 -31.21 -7.96 4.79
C VAL A 417 -32.35 -8.87 5.23
N ASN A 418 -33.37 -8.35 5.92
CA ASN A 418 -34.47 -9.16 6.44
C ASN A 418 -35.34 -9.77 5.33
N GLN A 419 -35.43 -9.13 4.16
CA GLN A 419 -36.13 -9.69 2.99
C GLN A 419 -35.54 -11.02 2.50
N GLU A 420 -34.24 -11.25 2.71
CA GLU A 420 -33.58 -12.51 2.34
C GLU A 420 -33.67 -13.58 3.44
N ILE A 421 -34.09 -13.20 4.65
CA ILE A 421 -34.21 -14.12 5.78
C ILE A 421 -35.63 -14.69 5.78
N THR A 422 -35.76 -15.96 5.39
CA THR A 422 -37.06 -16.63 5.23
C THR A 422 -37.79 -16.81 6.55
N ASP A 423 -37.09 -17.11 7.65
CA ASP A 423 -37.67 -17.26 8.99
C ASP A 423 -37.78 -15.89 9.68
N PRO A 424 -38.99 -15.35 9.93
CA PRO A 424 -39.18 -14.07 10.61
C PRO A 424 -38.60 -14.04 12.03
N SER A 425 -38.46 -15.19 12.70
CA SER A 425 -37.84 -15.28 14.04
C SER A 425 -36.35 -14.90 14.00
N GLN A 426 -35.74 -15.00 12.82
CA GLN A 426 -34.35 -14.65 12.54
C GLN A 426 -34.21 -13.24 11.98
N HIS A 427 -35.27 -12.42 11.94
CA HIS A 427 -35.15 -11.05 11.48
C HIS A 427 -34.34 -10.20 12.46
N TYR A 428 -33.47 -9.37 11.90
CA TYR A 428 -32.76 -8.37 12.66
C TYR A 428 -33.70 -7.22 13.08
N ALA A 429 -33.42 -6.66 14.26
CA ALA A 429 -33.98 -5.41 14.72
C ALA A 429 -32.91 -4.30 14.71
N LEU A 430 -33.35 -3.05 14.52
CA LEU A 430 -32.50 -1.87 14.55
C LEU A 430 -32.28 -1.39 15.98
N VAL A 431 -31.02 -1.13 16.36
CA VAL A 431 -30.71 -0.36 17.56
C VAL A 431 -31.08 1.10 17.32
N LYS A 432 -32.05 1.60 18.10
CA LYS A 432 -32.51 2.99 18.03
C LYS A 432 -32.21 3.71 19.36
N PRO A 433 -31.53 4.87 19.33
CA PRO A 433 -31.38 5.72 20.51
C PRO A 433 -32.67 6.50 20.79
N ASP A 434 -32.79 7.01 22.01
CA ASP A 434 -33.90 7.88 22.38
C ASP A 434 -33.84 9.21 21.63
N LYS A 435 -35.02 9.78 21.32
CA LYS A 435 -35.12 11.03 20.57
C LYS A 435 -34.37 12.20 21.23
N ALA A 436 -34.29 12.20 22.56
CA ALA A 436 -33.59 13.22 23.34
C ALA A 436 -32.06 13.19 23.12
N ASP A 437 -31.50 12.03 22.78
CA ASP A 437 -30.07 11.86 22.50
C ASP A 437 -29.69 12.23 21.06
N LEU A 438 -30.69 12.43 20.19
CA LEU A 438 -30.50 12.77 18.79
C LEU A 438 -30.33 14.27 18.58
N HIS A 439 -29.35 14.63 17.76
CA HIS A 439 -29.21 15.99 17.27
C HIS A 439 -30.44 16.38 16.44
N GLN A 440 -31.08 17.49 16.84
CA GLN A 440 -32.34 17.97 16.29
C GLN A 440 -33.49 16.94 16.41
N GLY A 441 -33.37 15.92 17.27
CA GLY A 441 -34.34 14.84 17.39
C GLY A 441 -34.35 13.85 16.22
N TYR A 442 -33.38 13.92 15.30
CA TYR A 442 -33.34 13.09 14.10
C TYR A 442 -32.00 12.39 13.86
N TYR A 443 -30.87 13.03 14.15
CA TYR A 443 -29.55 12.59 13.69
C TYR A 443 -28.65 12.13 14.85
N LEU A 444 -27.88 11.07 14.65
CA LEU A 444 -26.88 10.65 15.63
C LEU A 444 -25.60 11.49 15.45
N GLY A 445 -25.57 12.64 16.12
CA GLY A 445 -24.52 13.64 15.95
C GLY A 445 -24.70 14.51 14.69
N THR A 446 -23.64 15.24 14.31
CA THR A 446 -23.70 16.32 13.29
C THR A 446 -22.99 15.99 11.98
N GLY A 447 -22.35 14.83 11.87
CA GLY A 447 -21.62 14.41 10.68
C GLY A 447 -22.54 13.92 9.55
N ALA A 448 -22.00 13.80 8.33
CA ALA A 448 -22.70 13.19 7.20
C ALA A 448 -22.82 11.66 7.31
N ILE A 449 -21.94 11.03 8.09
CA ILE A 449 -21.98 9.60 8.41
C ILE A 449 -21.96 9.37 9.91
N SER A 450 -22.61 8.29 10.32
CA SER A 450 -22.73 7.85 11.71
C SER A 450 -22.38 6.36 11.86
N VAL A 451 -22.51 5.88 13.10
CA VAL A 451 -22.54 4.45 13.45
C VAL A 451 -23.99 3.97 13.55
N ALA A 452 -24.20 2.66 13.43
CA ALA A 452 -25.49 2.01 13.64
C ALA A 452 -25.30 0.59 14.20
N GLY A 453 -26.39 -0.12 14.51
CA GLY A 453 -26.31 -1.51 14.92
C GLY A 453 -27.57 -2.31 14.60
N PHE A 454 -27.38 -3.58 14.25
CA PHE A 454 -28.43 -4.58 14.11
C PHE A 454 -28.27 -5.65 15.19
N TYR A 455 -29.37 -6.22 15.68
CA TYR A 455 -29.35 -7.31 16.64
C TYR A 455 -30.47 -8.33 16.38
N ARG A 456 -30.28 -9.59 16.78
CA ARG A 456 -31.31 -10.63 16.73
C ARG A 456 -32.11 -10.66 18.06
N PRO A 457 -33.41 -10.30 18.07
CA PRO A 457 -34.21 -10.26 19.30
C PRO A 457 -34.34 -11.61 20.02
N THR A 458 -34.24 -12.72 19.29
CA THR A 458 -34.24 -14.09 19.85
C THR A 458 -33.01 -14.40 20.69
N LYS A 459 -31.91 -13.67 20.50
CA LYS A 459 -30.65 -13.83 21.23
C LYS A 459 -30.36 -12.70 22.22
N LEU A 460 -30.81 -11.49 21.90
CA LEU A 460 -30.53 -10.29 22.67
C LEU A 460 -31.80 -9.47 22.90
N LYS A 461 -32.20 -9.32 24.17
CA LYS A 461 -33.29 -8.42 24.56
C LYS A 461 -32.73 -7.03 24.87
N LEU A 462 -33.05 -6.04 24.05
CA LEU A 462 -32.62 -4.65 24.25
C LEU A 462 -33.23 -4.07 25.53
N VAL A 463 -32.39 -3.53 26.41
CA VAL A 463 -32.79 -2.86 27.66
C VAL A 463 -32.88 -1.35 27.46
N ASN A 464 -31.81 -0.76 26.93
CA ASN A 464 -31.75 0.65 26.59
C ASN A 464 -30.66 0.89 25.53
N THR A 465 -30.69 2.07 24.93
CA THR A 465 -29.66 2.54 24.00
C THR A 465 -29.11 3.87 24.49
N ARG A 466 -27.87 3.88 24.98
CA ARG A 466 -27.19 5.11 25.39
C ARG A 466 -26.41 5.70 24.22
N VAL A 467 -26.39 7.03 24.11
CA VAL A 467 -25.47 7.74 23.22
C VAL A 467 -24.34 8.39 24.04
N ILE A 468 -23.11 7.94 23.84
CA ILE A 468 -21.94 8.57 24.47
C ILE A 468 -21.42 9.66 23.54
N GLN A 469 -21.53 10.92 23.98
CA GLN A 469 -21.00 12.06 23.25
C GLN A 469 -19.47 12.08 23.36
N LEU A 470 -18.80 11.90 22.21
CA LEU A 470 -17.35 12.02 22.10
C LEU A 470 -16.92 13.47 21.87
N PRO A 471 -15.69 13.85 22.24
CA PRO A 471 -15.26 15.25 22.21
C PRO A 471 -15.29 15.87 20.81
N VAL A 472 -15.57 17.18 20.79
CA VAL A 472 -15.39 18.06 19.63
C VAL A 472 -14.27 19.03 19.93
N GLN A 473 -13.28 19.09 19.06
CA GLN A 473 -12.17 20.01 19.16
C GLN A 473 -12.52 21.35 18.50
N ARG A 474 -12.32 22.47 19.20
CA ARG A 474 -12.58 23.82 18.68
C ARG A 474 -11.51 24.79 19.13
N ARG A 475 -10.75 25.35 18.17
CA ARG A 475 -9.76 26.39 18.48
C ARG A 475 -9.54 27.37 17.34
N LYS A 476 -9.47 28.67 17.66
CA LYS A 476 -8.99 29.69 16.72
C LYS A 476 -7.49 29.54 16.48
N LEU A 477 -7.09 29.49 15.21
CA LEU A 477 -5.69 29.46 14.77
C LEU A 477 -5.49 30.64 13.81
N GLY A 478 -4.96 31.75 14.34
CA GLY A 478 -5.05 33.04 13.66
C GLY A 478 -6.52 33.41 13.44
N ASN A 479 -6.86 33.85 12.22
CA ASN A 479 -8.22 34.27 11.87
C ASN A 479 -9.15 33.10 11.49
N LYS A 480 -8.67 31.84 11.54
CA LYS A 480 -9.46 30.66 11.13
C LYS A 480 -9.84 29.81 12.32
N LEU A 481 -11.13 29.45 12.42
CA LEU A 481 -11.60 28.48 13.40
C LEU A 481 -11.29 27.07 12.91
N SER A 482 -10.42 26.36 13.64
CA SER A 482 -10.19 24.93 13.44
C SER A 482 -11.21 24.14 14.24
N LYS A 483 -11.92 23.23 13.57
CA LYS A 483 -12.83 22.27 14.19
C LYS A 483 -12.47 20.84 13.77
N ALA A 484 -12.59 19.91 14.70
CA ALA A 484 -12.60 18.48 14.43
C ALA A 484 -13.64 17.84 15.37
N TYR A 485 -14.22 16.72 14.98
CA TYR A 485 -15.24 16.04 15.77
C TYR A 485 -15.09 14.53 15.65
N HIS A 486 -15.45 13.82 16.71
CA HIS A 486 -15.75 12.40 16.68
C HIS A 486 -17.24 12.18 16.38
N ARG A 487 -17.59 10.98 15.94
CA ARG A 487 -18.99 10.55 15.89
C ARG A 487 -19.39 10.09 17.30
N PRO A 488 -20.58 10.43 17.80
CA PRO A 488 -21.06 9.86 19.06
C PRO A 488 -21.09 8.34 18.97
N ALA A 489 -20.82 7.67 20.10
CA ALA A 489 -20.88 6.21 20.18
C ALA A 489 -22.33 5.75 20.45
N LEU A 490 -22.78 4.72 19.74
CA LEU A 490 -24.07 4.08 19.96
C LEU A 490 -23.87 2.88 20.88
N THR A 491 -24.42 2.94 22.10
CA THR A 491 -24.07 2.01 23.18
C THR A 491 -25.32 1.31 23.76
N PRO A 492 -25.91 0.35 23.03
CA PRO A 492 -26.99 -0.48 23.54
C PRO A 492 -26.54 -1.40 24.69
N THR A 493 -27.47 -1.65 25.61
CA THR A 493 -27.36 -2.66 26.66
C THR A 493 -28.42 -3.72 26.46
N PHE A 494 -28.03 -4.99 26.55
CA PHE A 494 -28.89 -6.15 26.32
C PHE A 494 -28.91 -7.07 27.53
N ILE A 495 -30.00 -7.82 27.67
CA ILE A 495 -30.02 -9.09 28.39
C ILE A 495 -29.78 -10.21 27.38
N ARG A 496 -28.82 -11.07 27.68
CA ARG A 496 -28.50 -12.29 26.92
C ARG A 496 -29.60 -13.34 27.11
N MET A 497 -30.23 -13.77 26.03
CA MET A 497 -31.37 -14.71 26.10
C MET A 497 -30.94 -16.15 26.37
N ASP A 498 -29.71 -16.49 26.00
CA ASP A 498 -29.00 -17.76 26.25
C ASP A 498 -28.45 -17.87 27.68
N SER A 499 -28.17 -16.74 28.35
CA SER A 499 -27.67 -16.74 29.74
C SER A 499 -28.70 -17.27 30.73
N ALA A 500 -28.27 -18.17 31.61
CA ALA A 500 -29.05 -18.62 32.77
C ALA A 500 -29.28 -17.48 33.77
N ASP A 501 -28.29 -16.59 33.93
CA ASP A 501 -28.44 -15.37 34.71
C ASP A 501 -29.07 -14.26 33.86
N LYS A 502 -30.35 -13.98 34.10
CA LYS A 502 -31.10 -12.91 33.43
C LYS A 502 -30.72 -11.50 33.92
N ASN A 503 -29.88 -11.38 34.94
CA ASN A 503 -29.25 -10.13 35.36
C ASN A 503 -27.94 -9.84 34.63
N ASN A 504 -27.40 -10.80 33.86
CA ASN A 504 -26.19 -10.62 33.08
C ASN A 504 -26.45 -9.66 31.91
N LYS A 505 -26.00 -8.41 32.08
CA LYS A 505 -26.13 -7.35 31.08
C LYS A 505 -24.87 -7.31 30.22
N LEU A 506 -25.07 -7.30 28.91
CA LEU A 506 -24.03 -7.05 27.93
C LEU A 506 -24.24 -5.67 27.29
N THR A 507 -23.30 -4.76 27.50
CA THR A 507 -23.26 -3.46 26.84
C THR A 507 -22.28 -3.49 25.68
N ILE A 508 -22.71 -3.08 24.49
CA ILE A 508 -21.87 -3.04 23.30
C ILE A 508 -21.80 -1.60 22.80
N SER A 509 -20.61 -1.01 22.73
CA SER A 509 -20.40 0.36 22.27
C SER A 509 -19.84 0.38 20.85
N VAL A 510 -20.64 0.85 19.89
CA VAL A 510 -20.26 0.99 18.47
C VAL A 510 -19.60 2.35 18.26
N ASN A 511 -18.37 2.34 17.75
CA ASN A 511 -17.51 3.51 17.67
C ASN A 511 -16.97 3.74 16.24
N HIS A 512 -16.79 5.01 15.87
CA HIS A 512 -16.06 5.38 14.67
C HIS A 512 -15.29 6.69 14.92
N PHE A 513 -14.04 6.54 15.32
CA PHE A 513 -13.16 7.64 15.72
C PHE A 513 -12.71 8.51 14.54
N LYS A 514 -12.05 9.62 14.85
CA LYS A 514 -11.59 10.58 13.85
C LYS A 514 -10.53 9.97 12.93
N SER A 515 -10.84 9.88 11.64
CA SER A 515 -9.91 9.43 10.59
C SER A 515 -8.55 10.14 10.59
N LYS A 516 -7.49 9.36 10.32
CA LYS A 516 -6.09 9.78 10.11
C LYS A 516 -5.87 10.68 8.88
N GLY A 517 -6.85 10.78 7.98
CA GLY A 517 -6.71 11.49 6.70
C GLY A 517 -6.80 13.03 6.81
N SER A 518 -7.40 13.57 7.86
CA SER A 518 -7.63 15.01 8.03
C SER A 518 -6.88 15.57 9.23
N LYS A 519 -6.49 16.83 9.17
CA LYS A 519 -5.71 17.48 10.24
C LYS A 519 -6.57 18.00 11.39
N CYS A 520 -6.15 17.71 12.60
CA CYS A 520 -6.63 18.34 13.82
C CYS A 520 -5.77 19.56 14.17
N VAL A 521 -6.11 20.20 15.28
CA VAL A 521 -5.50 21.44 15.76
C VAL A 521 -3.98 21.29 16.00
N GLU A 522 -3.54 20.16 16.56
CA GLU A 522 -2.14 19.80 16.83
C GLU A 522 -1.37 19.64 15.52
N ASP A 523 -1.95 18.92 14.55
CA ASP A 523 -1.34 18.73 13.22
C ASP A 523 -1.15 20.06 12.48
N LYS A 524 -2.12 20.97 12.60
CA LYS A 524 -2.06 22.31 12.00
C LYS A 524 -0.97 23.15 12.66
N ARG A 525 -0.89 23.16 14.01
CA ARG A 525 0.20 23.82 14.73
C ARG A 525 1.55 23.28 14.30
N ARG A 526 1.70 21.95 14.29
CA ARG A 526 2.94 21.27 13.89
C ARG A 526 3.34 21.61 12.45
N ALA A 527 2.38 21.61 11.53
CA ALA A 527 2.63 22.00 10.14
C ALA A 527 3.07 23.47 10.00
N THR A 528 2.45 24.39 10.75
CA THR A 528 2.84 25.81 10.79
C THR A 528 4.25 25.99 11.35
N LEU A 529 4.57 25.32 12.45
CA LEU A 529 5.91 25.32 13.05
C LEU A 529 6.95 24.78 12.08
N LEU A 530 6.70 23.62 11.46
CA LEU A 530 7.60 23.03 10.47
C LEU A 530 7.81 23.95 9.27
N LYS A 531 6.77 24.65 8.80
CA LYS A 531 6.90 25.64 7.72
C LYS A 531 7.75 26.83 8.15
N LYS A 532 7.54 27.38 9.35
CA LYS A 532 8.33 28.48 9.91
C LYS A 532 9.81 28.10 9.99
N LEU A 533 10.11 26.97 10.65
CA LEU A 533 11.47 26.44 10.78
C LEU A 533 12.10 26.17 9.41
N LYS A 534 11.35 25.58 8.46
CA LYS A 534 11.84 25.32 7.10
C LYS A 534 12.29 26.60 6.40
N ASN A 535 11.55 27.69 6.56
CA ASN A 535 11.84 28.98 5.92
C ASN A 535 13.04 29.68 6.56
N GLN A 536 13.20 29.56 7.88
CA GLN A 536 14.26 30.22 8.64
C GLN A 536 15.53 29.36 8.76
N ARG A 537 15.53 28.11 8.29
CA ARG A 537 16.64 27.15 8.46
C ARG A 537 18.00 27.61 7.92
N LYS A 538 18.01 28.56 6.97
CA LYS A 538 19.25 29.10 6.39
C LYS A 538 19.86 30.21 7.26
N ASN A 539 19.09 30.73 8.22
CA ASN A 539 19.49 31.88 9.03
C ASN A 539 20.43 31.48 10.17
N SER A 540 20.39 30.23 10.65
CA SER A 540 21.35 29.71 11.62
C SER A 540 21.44 28.17 11.62
N PRO A 541 22.58 27.58 12.02
CA PRO A 541 22.71 26.13 12.22
C PRO A 541 21.73 25.57 13.26
N GLU A 542 21.39 26.34 14.29
CA GLU A 542 20.42 25.95 15.31
C GLU A 542 19.01 25.76 14.72
N LEU A 543 18.56 26.68 13.87
CA LEU A 543 17.25 26.59 13.21
C LEU A 543 17.20 25.41 12.22
N LEU A 544 18.33 25.09 11.58
CA LEU A 544 18.46 23.88 10.77
C LEU A 544 18.30 22.61 11.63
N ARG A 545 19.00 22.53 12.78
CA ARG A 545 18.88 21.40 13.72
C ARG A 545 17.47 21.28 14.28
N ALA A 546 16.83 22.39 14.63
CA ALA A 546 15.45 22.42 15.12
C ALA A 546 14.46 21.92 14.05
N TRP A 547 14.62 22.36 12.80
CA TRP A 547 13.82 21.87 11.67
C TRP A 547 14.01 20.36 11.43
N GLN A 548 15.26 19.89 11.44
CA GLN A 548 15.60 18.47 11.28
C GLN A 548 15.00 17.62 12.41
N LYS A 549 15.17 18.05 13.67
CA LYS A 549 14.60 17.39 14.86
C LYS A 549 13.08 17.30 14.76
N ALA A 550 12.40 18.41 14.49
CA ALA A 550 10.93 18.42 14.37
C ALA A 550 10.42 17.52 13.22
N LYS A 551 11.12 17.51 12.08
CA LYS A 551 10.80 16.63 10.96
C LYS A 551 11.00 15.16 11.33
N ARG A 552 12.09 14.84 12.03
CA ARG A 552 12.40 13.47 12.50
C ARG A 552 11.35 12.98 13.50
N THR A 553 11.05 13.76 14.53
CA THR A 553 10.02 13.41 15.53
C THR A 553 8.67 13.11 14.87
N LEU A 554 8.24 13.91 13.90
CA LEU A 554 7.00 13.64 13.15
C LEU A 554 7.07 12.33 12.35
N ALA A 555 8.21 12.03 11.74
CA ALA A 555 8.40 10.78 11.00
C ALA A 555 8.47 9.55 11.92
N GLN A 556 8.96 9.72 13.16
CA GLN A 556 9.11 8.66 14.16
C GLN A 556 7.79 8.32 14.87
N ASP A 557 6.92 9.30 15.11
CA ASP A 557 5.62 9.10 15.78
C ASP A 557 4.70 8.13 15.03
N ARG A 558 4.53 8.30 13.71
CA ARG A 558 3.74 7.42 12.82
C ARG A 558 2.27 7.22 13.22
N GLN A 559 1.73 7.97 14.20
CA GLN A 559 0.33 7.82 14.62
C GLN A 559 -0.68 8.39 13.61
N GLY A 560 -0.19 9.18 12.66
CA GLY A 560 -0.99 9.89 11.68
C GLY A 560 -1.67 11.13 12.27
N HIS A 561 -2.50 11.80 11.48
CA HIS A 561 -3.18 13.00 11.96
C HIS A 561 -4.21 12.66 13.05
N CYS A 562 -4.51 13.66 13.90
CA CYS A 562 -5.50 13.58 14.96
C CYS A 562 -5.22 12.53 16.05
N ALA A 563 -3.98 12.05 16.20
CA ALA A 563 -3.63 11.04 17.20
C ALA A 563 -4.06 11.47 18.62
N GLN A 564 -3.62 12.64 19.06
CA GLN A 564 -3.97 13.21 20.37
C GLN A 564 -5.48 13.35 20.59
N PHE A 565 -6.22 13.69 19.52
CA PHE A 565 -7.66 13.89 19.60
C PHE A 565 -8.40 12.56 19.77
N ARG A 566 -7.93 11.51 19.08
CA ARG A 566 -8.39 10.14 19.31
C ARG A 566 -8.07 9.65 20.71
N THR A 567 -6.91 10.01 21.27
CA THR A 567 -6.54 9.62 22.64
C THR A 567 -7.52 10.22 23.65
N THR A 568 -7.87 11.50 23.51
CA THR A 568 -8.90 12.12 24.36
C THR A 568 -10.26 11.43 24.19
N ALA A 569 -10.65 11.05 22.97
CA ALA A 569 -11.91 10.33 22.77
C ALA A 569 -11.92 8.94 23.42
N ALA A 570 -10.80 8.21 23.37
CA ALA A 570 -10.63 6.94 24.08
C ALA A 570 -10.81 7.10 25.60
N SER A 571 -10.21 8.13 26.21
CA SER A 571 -10.38 8.40 27.64
C SER A 571 -11.84 8.65 28.01
N ILE A 572 -12.53 9.50 27.24
CA ILE A 572 -13.95 9.82 27.51
C ILE A 572 -14.84 8.60 27.33
N LEU A 573 -14.58 7.79 26.30
CA LEU A 573 -15.31 6.54 26.08
C LEU A 573 -15.12 5.56 27.25
N GLY A 574 -13.88 5.32 27.66
CA GLY A 574 -13.57 4.41 28.76
C GLY A 574 -14.15 4.89 30.10
N GLN A 575 -14.05 6.19 30.41
CA GLN A 575 -14.68 6.78 31.60
C GLN A 575 -16.20 6.60 31.60
N ALA A 576 -16.86 6.87 30.46
CA ALA A 576 -18.30 6.69 30.34
C ALA A 576 -18.69 5.22 30.54
N LEU A 577 -17.96 4.28 29.95
CA LEU A 577 -18.23 2.85 30.07
C LEU A 577 -17.92 2.27 31.46
N ALA A 578 -16.96 2.83 32.19
CA ALA A 578 -16.65 2.43 33.57
C ALA A 578 -17.83 2.64 34.52
N THR A 579 -18.74 3.58 34.20
CA THR A 579 -19.98 3.81 34.98
C THR A 579 -21.11 2.84 34.63
N VAL A 580 -20.94 2.01 33.59
CA VAL A 580 -21.96 1.06 33.14
C VAL A 580 -21.76 -0.28 33.86
N PRO A 581 -22.80 -0.88 34.47
CA PRO A 581 -22.69 -2.22 35.07
C PRO A 581 -22.71 -3.32 34.02
N GLY A 582 -22.27 -4.53 34.39
CA GLY A 582 -22.27 -5.72 33.54
C GLY A 582 -21.04 -5.83 32.63
N SER A 583 -21.09 -6.74 31.67
CA SER A 583 -20.03 -6.96 30.68
C SER A 583 -20.04 -5.87 29.59
N LYS A 584 -18.86 -5.52 29.06
CA LYS A 584 -18.74 -4.47 28.03
C LYS A 584 -17.93 -4.93 26.84
N ILE A 585 -18.34 -4.47 25.66
CA ILE A 585 -17.60 -4.60 24.43
C ILE A 585 -17.46 -3.23 23.79
N ILE A 586 -16.24 -2.84 23.42
CA ILE A 586 -15.99 -1.69 22.55
C ILE A 586 -15.71 -2.25 21.15
N LEU A 587 -16.48 -1.83 20.15
CA LEU A 587 -16.24 -2.26 18.78
C LEU A 587 -16.34 -1.13 17.76
N GLY A 588 -15.68 -1.32 16.62
CA GLY A 588 -15.72 -0.40 15.48
C GLY A 588 -14.37 0.11 15.02
N ASP A 589 -14.40 1.08 14.10
CA ASP A 589 -13.20 1.71 13.51
C ASP A 589 -12.66 2.79 14.47
N LEU A 590 -11.66 2.39 15.27
CA LEU A 590 -11.00 3.29 16.22
C LEU A 590 -9.92 4.15 15.55
N ASN A 591 -9.65 3.93 14.26
CA ASN A 591 -8.69 4.70 13.46
C ASN A 591 -7.29 4.81 14.09
N SER A 592 -6.87 3.77 14.82
CA SER A 592 -5.55 3.68 15.42
C SER A 592 -5.02 2.25 15.41
N TYR A 593 -3.70 2.09 15.30
CA TYR A 593 -3.05 0.78 15.35
C TYR A 593 -2.88 0.31 16.81
N PRO A 594 -2.71 -1.01 17.07
CA PRO A 594 -2.77 -1.57 18.42
C PRO A 594 -1.89 -0.90 19.48
N LYS A 595 -0.67 -0.45 19.14
CA LYS A 595 0.23 0.21 20.09
C LYS A 595 0.17 1.74 20.06
N GLU A 596 -0.81 2.34 19.36
CA GLU A 596 -1.02 3.80 19.40
C GLU A 596 -1.80 4.25 20.63
N ASP A 597 -1.60 5.52 21.02
CA ASP A 597 -2.14 6.11 22.24
C ASP A 597 -3.62 5.78 22.51
N PRO A 598 -4.55 5.86 21.52
CA PRO A 598 -5.97 5.61 21.80
C PRO A 598 -6.27 4.16 22.19
N LEU A 599 -5.55 3.19 21.62
CA LEU A 599 -5.76 1.78 21.95
C LEU A 599 -5.12 1.45 23.29
N LEU A 600 -3.95 2.01 23.58
CA LEU A 600 -3.29 1.88 24.88
C LEU A 600 -4.18 2.41 26.02
N VAL A 601 -4.86 3.53 25.81
CA VAL A 601 -5.84 4.06 26.78
C VAL A 601 -7.00 3.09 27.02
N LEU A 602 -7.52 2.43 25.99
CA LEU A 602 -8.64 1.48 26.19
C LEU A 602 -8.17 0.15 26.78
N THR A 603 -6.94 -0.26 26.51
CA THR A 603 -6.38 -1.55 26.92
C THR A 603 -5.57 -1.38 28.22
N ASP A 604 -4.29 -1.73 28.25
CA ASP A 604 -3.55 -1.98 29.49
C ASP A 604 -2.45 -0.94 29.78
N TYR A 605 -2.56 0.29 29.26
CA TYR A 605 -1.54 1.31 29.51
C TYR A 605 -1.35 1.62 30.99
N GLU A 606 -0.17 1.36 31.51
CA GLU A 606 0.21 1.66 32.88
C GLU A 606 1.50 2.50 32.88
N PRO A 607 1.46 3.77 33.34
CA PRO A 607 2.63 4.65 33.32
C PRO A 607 3.85 4.10 34.07
N ALA A 608 3.63 3.36 35.16
CA ALA A 608 4.69 2.75 35.94
C ALA A 608 5.40 1.64 35.14
N ARG A 609 4.61 0.78 34.47
CA ARG A 609 5.09 -0.32 33.62
C ARG A 609 5.73 0.18 32.32
N TYR A 610 5.22 1.28 31.76
CA TYR A 610 5.67 1.86 30.50
C TYR A 610 6.40 3.21 30.70
N SER A 611 7.25 3.32 31.72
CA SER A 611 7.91 4.58 32.10
C SER A 611 8.74 5.27 30.99
N TYR A 612 9.13 4.53 29.95
CA TYR A 612 9.85 5.03 28.78
C TYR A 612 8.93 5.60 27.67
N TYR A 613 7.61 5.45 27.82
CA TYR A 613 6.60 5.91 26.87
C TYR A 613 5.58 6.80 27.58
N LYS A 614 5.07 7.82 26.88
CA LYS A 614 4.02 8.70 27.41
C LYS A 614 2.97 8.94 26.34
N ILE A 615 1.72 8.63 26.67
CA ILE A 615 0.59 8.96 25.82
C ILE A 615 0.37 10.49 25.80
N THR A 616 -0.24 10.98 24.71
CA THR A 616 -0.52 12.40 24.56
C THR A 616 -1.99 12.65 24.25
N HIS A 617 -2.59 13.60 24.97
CA HIS A 617 -3.96 14.03 24.77
C HIS A 617 -4.04 15.36 24.02
N SER A 618 -5.20 15.61 23.45
CA SER A 618 -5.49 16.84 22.73
C SER A 618 -5.97 17.93 23.68
N GLU A 619 -5.75 19.20 23.30
CA GLU A 619 -6.26 20.36 24.02
C GLU A 619 -7.55 20.91 23.36
N HIS A 620 -8.28 21.76 24.09
CA HIS A 620 -9.46 22.51 23.56
C HIS A 620 -10.56 21.58 23.03
N ASN A 621 -10.81 20.52 23.78
CA ASN A 621 -11.83 19.51 23.51
C ASN A 621 -13.06 19.78 24.35
N TYR A 622 -14.23 19.64 23.75
CA TYR A 622 -15.50 19.96 24.39
C TYR A 622 -16.48 18.81 24.28
N VAL A 623 -17.23 18.55 25.35
CA VAL A 623 -18.47 17.76 25.31
C VAL A 623 -19.62 18.74 25.56
N GLY A 624 -20.50 18.88 24.56
CA GLY A 624 -21.48 19.97 24.55
C GLY A 624 -20.78 21.34 24.55
N LYS A 625 -21.01 22.14 25.60
CA LYS A 625 -20.35 23.45 25.82
C LYS A 625 -19.20 23.39 26.82
N THR A 626 -19.02 22.25 27.51
CA THR A 626 -18.05 22.09 28.59
C THR A 626 -16.67 21.77 28.03
N LEU A 627 -15.66 22.55 28.40
CA LEU A 627 -14.26 22.27 28.09
C LEU A 627 -13.78 21.08 28.94
N LEU A 628 -13.17 20.10 28.31
CA LEU A 628 -12.53 18.98 28.99
C LEU A 628 -11.17 19.41 29.52
N SER A 629 -11.00 19.33 30.84
CA SER A 629 -9.73 19.57 31.54
C SER A 629 -9.09 18.29 32.05
N GLN A 630 -9.86 17.19 32.18
CA GLN A 630 -9.39 15.92 32.73
C GLN A 630 -9.33 14.83 31.65
N HIS A 631 -8.30 14.01 31.72
CA HIS A 631 -8.10 12.79 30.95
C HIS A 631 -7.47 11.74 31.87
N THR A 632 -7.50 10.47 31.46
CA THR A 632 -6.81 9.40 32.19
C THR A 632 -5.51 9.07 31.48
N ASP A 633 -4.46 8.92 32.27
CA ASP A 633 -3.17 8.38 31.85
C ASP A 633 -3.03 6.90 32.21
N THR A 634 -4.12 6.22 32.55
CA THR A 634 -4.16 4.78 32.85
C THR A 634 -5.21 4.09 31.99
N GLY A 635 -4.87 2.89 31.54
CA GLY A 635 -5.67 2.03 30.68
C GLY A 635 -6.93 1.51 31.37
N PHE A 636 -7.98 1.22 30.61
CA PHE A 636 -9.25 0.69 31.13
C PHE A 636 -9.31 -0.85 31.22
N GLY A 637 -8.23 -1.54 30.84
CA GLY A 637 -8.07 -2.99 30.97
C GLY A 637 -8.86 -3.81 29.96
N TYR A 638 -9.36 -3.23 28.85
CA TYR A 638 -10.01 -4.04 27.83
C TYR A 638 -9.01 -4.96 27.13
N TYR A 639 -9.42 -6.19 26.85
CA TYR A 639 -8.65 -7.20 26.15
C TYR A 639 -8.90 -7.13 24.64
N ASP A 640 -7.83 -7.18 23.84
CA ASP A 640 -7.90 -7.28 22.40
C ASP A 640 -7.63 -8.72 21.94
N PRO A 641 -8.65 -9.46 21.48
CA PRO A 641 -8.50 -10.87 21.12
C PRO A 641 -7.62 -11.12 19.89
N PHE A 642 -7.21 -10.08 19.15
CA PHE A 642 -6.50 -10.20 17.88
C PHE A 642 -5.04 -9.68 17.94
N ASP A 643 -4.52 -9.27 19.10
CA ASP A 643 -3.19 -8.61 19.23
C ASP A 643 -2.02 -9.51 18.77
N ASN A 644 -2.17 -10.84 18.78
CA ASN A 644 -1.06 -11.79 18.65
C ASN A 644 -0.75 -12.30 17.22
N GLN A 645 -1.41 -11.81 16.18
CA GLN A 645 -1.20 -12.30 14.79
C GLN A 645 -1.32 -11.17 13.75
N PRO A 646 -0.38 -10.21 13.73
CA PRO A 646 -0.51 -8.98 12.94
C PRO A 646 -0.40 -9.19 11.42
N ASP A 647 0.13 -10.33 10.99
CA ASP A 647 0.26 -10.76 9.59
C ASP A 647 -1.05 -11.24 8.97
N VAL A 648 -1.97 -11.75 9.80
CA VAL A 648 -3.31 -12.19 9.37
C VAL A 648 -4.44 -11.30 9.88
N ASN A 649 -4.25 -10.56 10.98
CA ASN A 649 -5.29 -9.71 11.57
C ASN A 649 -5.20 -8.24 11.12
N TRP A 650 -5.03 -7.98 9.84
CA TRP A 650 -5.12 -6.62 9.28
C TRP A 650 -6.54 -6.34 8.78
N THR A 651 -7.02 -5.12 8.98
CA THR A 651 -8.33 -4.69 8.46
C THR A 651 -8.21 -3.58 7.44
N TYR A 652 -7.01 -3.03 7.23
CA TYR A 652 -6.78 -1.88 6.36
C TYR A 652 -5.38 -1.91 5.71
N SER A 653 -5.27 -1.39 4.48
CA SER A 653 -4.02 -1.30 3.73
C SER A 653 -3.61 0.14 3.38
N PHE A 654 -2.44 0.58 3.88
CA PHE A 654 -1.79 1.85 3.47
C PHE A 654 -0.56 1.61 2.60
N LYS A 655 0.66 1.94 3.07
CA LYS A 655 1.94 1.51 2.47
C LYS A 655 2.51 0.27 3.19
N ALA A 656 1.88 -0.08 4.30
CA ALA A 656 2.04 -1.24 5.14
C ALA A 656 0.63 -1.58 5.68
N LEU A 657 0.44 -2.81 6.15
CA LEU A 657 -0.84 -3.33 6.62
C LEU A 657 -1.00 -3.12 8.12
N GLY A 658 -2.24 -3.09 8.59
CA GLY A 658 -2.54 -3.15 10.02
C GLY A 658 -4.03 -3.12 10.28
N ARG A 659 -4.38 -3.06 11.57
CA ARG A 659 -5.77 -3.08 12.04
C ARG A 659 -6.19 -1.72 12.56
N LEU A 660 -7.36 -1.28 12.12
CA LEU A 660 -8.03 -0.07 12.60
C LEU A 660 -9.41 -0.38 13.23
N ASP A 661 -9.94 -1.57 12.97
CA ASP A 661 -11.23 -2.04 13.46
C ASP A 661 -11.04 -3.07 14.59
N TYR A 662 -11.84 -2.94 15.66
CA TYR A 662 -11.62 -3.69 16.89
C TYR A 662 -12.92 -4.25 17.45
N ILE A 663 -12.78 -5.32 18.25
CA ILE A 663 -13.75 -5.79 19.23
C ILE A 663 -12.95 -6.03 20.52
N LEU A 664 -13.00 -5.07 21.44
CA LEU A 664 -12.31 -5.11 22.72
C LEU A 664 -13.27 -5.59 23.82
N LEU A 665 -12.81 -6.52 24.64
CA LEU A 665 -13.61 -7.19 25.66
C LEU A 665 -13.29 -6.66 27.05
N SER A 666 -14.29 -6.44 27.89
CA SER A 666 -14.03 -6.29 29.33
C SER A 666 -13.45 -7.59 29.90
N PRO A 667 -12.62 -7.53 30.96
CA PRO A 667 -11.90 -8.71 31.48
C PRO A 667 -12.78 -9.93 31.78
N ASP A 668 -14.01 -9.70 32.26
CA ASP A 668 -14.98 -10.75 32.58
C ASP A 668 -15.44 -11.57 31.37
N LEU A 669 -15.36 -11.02 30.15
CA LEU A 669 -15.75 -11.73 28.92
C LEU A 669 -14.64 -12.58 28.31
N VAL A 670 -13.39 -12.45 28.77
CA VAL A 670 -12.25 -13.11 28.14
C VAL A 670 -12.39 -14.63 28.19
N SER A 671 -12.90 -15.16 29.30
CA SER A 671 -13.13 -16.60 29.47
C SER A 671 -14.27 -17.16 28.61
N ASN A 672 -15.17 -16.30 28.12
CA ASN A 672 -16.27 -16.67 27.23
C ASN A 672 -15.84 -16.72 25.75
N LEU A 673 -14.69 -16.14 25.38
CA LEU A 673 -14.25 -16.09 23.99
C LEU A 673 -13.94 -17.49 23.44
N VAL A 674 -14.70 -17.91 22.43
CA VAL A 674 -14.51 -19.19 21.72
C VAL A 674 -13.71 -18.99 20.46
N LYS A 675 -14.06 -17.95 19.71
CA LYS A 675 -13.55 -17.70 18.38
C LYS A 675 -13.40 -16.21 18.13
N HIS A 676 -12.40 -15.84 17.35
CA HIS A 676 -12.25 -14.51 16.79
C HIS A 676 -11.68 -14.66 15.38
N LYS A 677 -12.09 -13.79 14.46
CA LYS A 677 -11.57 -13.81 13.09
C LYS A 677 -11.75 -12.46 12.39
N VAL A 678 -10.70 -12.02 11.69
CA VAL A 678 -10.82 -11.02 10.65
C VAL A 678 -11.20 -11.73 9.36
N TRP A 679 -12.33 -11.34 8.77
CA TRP A 679 -12.81 -11.96 7.54
C TRP A 679 -12.36 -11.13 6.35
N HIS A 680 -11.30 -11.60 5.67
CA HIS A 680 -10.70 -10.95 4.51
C HIS A 680 -11.61 -11.03 3.29
N ILE A 681 -12.55 -10.09 3.21
CA ILE A 681 -13.42 -9.92 2.07
C ILE A 681 -12.73 -9.09 1.00
N ASN A 682 -12.24 -7.86 1.22
CA ASN A 682 -11.78 -7.01 0.11
C ASN A 682 -10.99 -5.71 0.42
N ALA A 683 -10.68 -5.41 1.70
CA ALA A 683 -9.95 -4.21 2.08
C ALA A 683 -8.58 -4.15 1.40
N ALA A 684 -7.92 -5.30 1.31
CA ALA A 684 -6.63 -5.50 0.66
C ALA A 684 -6.69 -5.61 -0.87
N GLU A 685 -7.81 -5.26 -1.53
CA GLU A 685 -7.89 -5.28 -2.98
C GLU A 685 -7.73 -3.91 -3.62
N SER A 686 -7.26 -3.91 -4.86
CA SER A 686 -7.14 -2.70 -5.68
C SER A 686 -8.52 -2.17 -6.11
N ASP A 687 -8.82 -0.92 -5.75
CA ASP A 687 -9.99 -0.19 -6.28
C ASP A 687 -9.95 0.03 -7.80
N LEU A 688 -8.77 -0.14 -8.43
CA LEU A 688 -8.57 0.08 -9.86
C LEU A 688 -8.92 -1.15 -10.70
N VAL A 689 -8.70 -2.34 -10.14
CA VAL A 689 -8.99 -3.62 -10.80
C VAL A 689 -10.36 -4.14 -10.35
N ASN A 690 -10.69 -3.96 -9.07
CA ASN A 690 -11.98 -4.34 -8.53
C ASN A 690 -13.03 -3.22 -8.72
N HIS A 691 -13.78 -3.30 -9.83
CA HIS A 691 -14.91 -2.41 -10.10
C HIS A 691 -16.07 -2.51 -9.09
N ALA A 692 -16.10 -3.54 -8.25
CA ALA A 692 -17.06 -3.67 -7.16
C ALA A 692 -16.78 -2.68 -6.02
N LYS A 693 -15.53 -2.31 -5.79
CA LYS A 693 -15.13 -1.29 -4.82
C LYS A 693 -15.30 0.15 -5.32
N SER A 694 -15.40 0.36 -6.64
CA SER A 694 -15.55 1.69 -7.23
C SER A 694 -16.99 2.18 -7.24
N LEU A 695 -17.32 3.11 -6.33
CA LEU A 695 -18.58 3.89 -6.32
C LEU A 695 -18.68 4.95 -7.45
N LYS A 696 -17.68 5.02 -8.34
CA LYS A 696 -17.57 6.00 -9.42
C LYS A 696 -18.14 5.47 -10.74
N SER A 697 -18.63 6.39 -11.57
CA SER A 697 -19.14 6.06 -12.91
C SER A 697 -18.02 5.60 -13.86
N LYS A 698 -18.35 4.82 -14.90
CA LYS A 698 -17.40 4.39 -15.96
C LYS A 698 -16.63 5.57 -16.56
N ARG A 699 -17.26 6.74 -16.69
CA ARG A 699 -16.65 7.99 -17.20
C ARG A 699 -15.60 8.60 -16.25
N GLU A 700 -15.73 8.39 -14.94
CA GLU A 700 -14.73 8.82 -13.94
C GLU A 700 -13.56 7.81 -13.82
N LEU A 701 -13.81 6.54 -14.11
CA LEU A 701 -12.78 5.49 -14.21
C LEU A 701 -11.92 5.63 -15.47
N ALA A 702 -12.52 6.00 -16.60
CA ALA A 702 -11.84 6.20 -17.89
C ALA A 702 -10.86 7.40 -17.90
N LYS A 703 -10.94 8.31 -16.92
CA LYS A 703 -9.97 9.42 -16.76
C LYS A 703 -8.62 8.98 -16.17
N ASN A 704 -8.52 7.74 -15.71
CA ASN A 704 -7.30 7.16 -15.18
C ASN A 704 -6.68 6.32 -16.31
N ASP A 705 -5.57 6.77 -16.90
CA ASP A 705 -4.90 6.27 -18.13
C ASP A 705 -4.40 4.80 -18.10
N VAL A 706 -5.18 3.86 -17.58
CA VAL A 706 -4.89 2.42 -17.58
C VAL A 706 -5.99 1.70 -18.34
N ASN A 707 -5.59 1.05 -19.42
CA ASN A 707 -6.44 0.16 -20.18
C ASN A 707 -6.46 -1.20 -19.44
N VAL A 708 -7.25 -1.32 -18.37
CA VAL A 708 -7.49 -2.64 -17.78
C VAL A 708 -8.20 -3.46 -18.86
N GLY A 709 -7.60 -4.59 -19.29
CA GLY A 709 -8.12 -5.45 -20.35
C GLY A 709 -9.53 -5.95 -20.04
N ASP A 710 -10.14 -6.70 -20.99
CA ASP A 710 -11.55 -7.09 -20.92
C ASP A 710 -11.92 -7.57 -19.51
N LYS A 711 -12.89 -6.86 -18.93
CA LYS A 711 -13.16 -6.85 -17.49
C LYS A 711 -14.11 -8.01 -17.23
N SER A 712 -13.56 -9.23 -17.26
CA SER A 712 -14.25 -10.41 -16.74
C SER A 712 -14.88 -10.02 -15.40
N HIS A 713 -16.20 -10.16 -15.33
CA HIS A 713 -16.96 -9.90 -14.12
C HIS A 713 -16.49 -10.89 -13.05
N VAL A 714 -15.46 -10.54 -12.27
CA VAL A 714 -15.27 -11.19 -10.99
C VAL A 714 -16.49 -10.76 -10.18
N SER A 715 -17.49 -11.64 -10.16
CA SER A 715 -18.71 -11.48 -9.36
C SER A 715 -18.32 -11.65 -7.92
N VAL A 716 -17.79 -10.57 -7.36
CA VAL A 716 -17.32 -10.58 -6.00
C VAL A 716 -18.48 -10.29 -5.07
N VAL A 717 -19.13 -11.36 -4.61
CA VAL A 717 -20.32 -11.31 -3.75
C VAL A 717 -20.08 -10.44 -2.52
N TYR A 718 -18.92 -10.54 -1.87
CA TYR A 718 -18.65 -9.88 -0.58
C TYR A 718 -17.79 -8.61 -0.63
N SER A 719 -17.37 -8.10 -1.79
CA SER A 719 -16.47 -6.94 -1.85
C SER A 719 -17.23 -5.63 -1.71
N SER A 720 -17.34 -5.13 -0.49
CA SER A 720 -18.15 -3.94 -0.21
C SER A 720 -17.44 -2.82 0.55
N SER A 721 -16.19 -3.01 1.00
CA SER A 721 -15.53 -2.02 1.87
C SER A 721 -14.04 -1.81 1.63
N ASP A 722 -13.47 -0.70 2.10
CA ASP A 722 -12.02 -0.51 2.24
C ASP A 722 -11.49 -0.98 3.60
N HIS A 723 -12.35 -1.61 4.41
CA HIS A 723 -12.05 -2.26 5.66
C HIS A 723 -12.58 -3.70 5.68
N GLU A 724 -11.88 -4.60 6.39
CA GLU A 724 -12.37 -5.97 6.60
C GLU A 724 -13.32 -6.03 7.81
N PRO A 725 -14.44 -6.78 7.74
CA PRO A 725 -15.21 -7.11 8.91
C PRO A 725 -14.43 -8.05 9.83
N LEU A 726 -14.72 -7.96 11.12
CA LEU A 726 -14.24 -8.92 12.11
C LEU A 726 -15.39 -9.36 13.02
N PHE A 727 -15.28 -10.55 13.57
CA PHE A 727 -16.24 -11.07 14.54
C PHE A 727 -15.57 -11.88 15.64
N ILE A 728 -16.32 -12.06 16.72
CA ILE A 728 -16.05 -13.00 17.80
C ILE A 728 -17.28 -13.87 18.06
N ASP A 729 -17.05 -15.06 18.62
CA ASP A 729 -18.08 -15.93 19.18
C ASP A 729 -17.84 -16.08 20.68
N LEU A 730 -18.90 -15.90 21.49
CA LEU A 730 -18.88 -15.98 22.95
C LEU A 730 -19.79 -17.12 23.43
N LYS A 731 -19.32 -17.92 24.39
CA LYS A 731 -20.16 -18.87 25.15
C LYS A 731 -21.22 -18.15 25.96
#